data_AF-A0A2I0ABZ2-F1
#
_entry.id   AF-A0A2I0ABZ2-F1
#
_cell.length_a   1.000
_cell.length_b   1.000
_cell.length_c   1.000
_cell.angle_alpha   90.00
_cell.angle_beta   90.00
_cell.angle_gamma   90.00
#
_symmetry.space_group_name_H-M   'P 1'
#
loop_
_entity.id
_entity.type
_entity.pdbx_description
1 polymer ?
#
loop_
_entity_poly.entity_id
_entity_poly.type
_entity_poly.pdbx_seq_one_letter_code
_entity_poly.pdbx_strand_id
1 'polypeptide(L)'
;MHRRLALVGIISSSAASSSSYRSYLQNSRFSPISSFLLLRFFSSLSSLPHPPPSLPRRRLPPAACPSDDLHHVLREDGVAALSSLWISSFRDPSSTVTSLSDHLRLPELWILSYQKVYADETGSYIPKSSIERQAVEDLLALRNAVLDGRFRWGARLEFFIRSPRDKTDLSSLSKRKIRAILTTAQPPPFQDRIVQEVLLFLLEPIFEARFSQKSYAFRPGRTAHTVIRTIRRSFAGYLWYIKGDLSTVLDGVKPGLVLSALIRDVRDKKIIDLIKSALVTPVVTGNPAEEDAKKKKKKRKYQKKRVLAEDEPKPDPYWLQTFFGFAPEEAAKQPSWGHCGILSPLLANICLDEFDKWMEGKIKELYRPSKSDVIWTGEDGDIEQGNTSWPEFVPTSGPDKTRKIDYIRYGGHILIGVRGPRADAAFLRKQLIKFCDQRYQLKLDNEGLPIEHITKGIMFLDHVLCRRVVYPTLRYTATGGKIISEKGVGTLLSVTASLRQCIKQFRKLAFLKGDRDPDPQPCFRMFHATQAHTNAQMNKLLATMVEWYRYADNRKKIVNFFSYIIRGSLAKLYAAKYKLRSRAKVYKIGSRNLGRPIKDKKGASPEYSELLRMGLVDSVEGLQYTRMSLVPETDYTPFPNGWRPDHEKVFLEYIRLEDRRTLDEQRKCIKEEGLITPQDYVSMLVWNYKKSAVILPPSGENEAQKAKDEILGEDEENGIVLQAAQM
;
A
#
# COMPACT_ATOMS: atom_id res chain seq x y z
N MET A 1 10.87 -14.42 -5.32
CA MET A 1 10.95 -12.99 -5.71
C MET A 1 9.89 -12.26 -4.92
N HIS A 2 10.18 -11.65 -3.76
CA HIS A 2 9.19 -10.78 -3.11
C HIS A 2 9.25 -9.39 -3.74
N ARG A 3 8.47 -9.22 -4.81
CA ARG A 3 8.16 -7.93 -5.45
C ARG A 3 6.76 -8.02 -6.02
N ARG A 4 5.98 -6.95 -5.86
CA ARG A 4 4.55 -6.84 -6.20
C ARG A 4 3.64 -7.66 -5.25
N LEU A 5 3.05 -6.99 -4.25
CA LEU A 5 1.59 -7.04 -4.04
C LEU A 5 1.12 -5.90 -3.12
N ALA A 6 1.42 -4.67 -3.56
CA ALA A 6 0.68 -3.47 -3.21
C ALA A 6 0.48 -2.70 -4.51
N LEU A 7 -0.72 -2.19 -4.77
CA LEU A 7 -1.18 -1.67 -6.08
C LEU A 7 -1.16 -2.72 -7.21
N VAL A 8 -2.16 -3.60 -7.24
CA VAL A 8 -3.12 -3.79 -8.34
C VAL A 8 -4.26 -4.68 -7.84
N GLY A 9 -5.49 -4.21 -7.96
CA GLY A 9 -6.71 -5.01 -7.86
C GLY A 9 -7.82 -4.31 -8.62
N ILE A 10 -8.36 -4.96 -9.66
CA ILE A 10 -9.51 -4.58 -10.50
C ILE A 10 -9.64 -5.65 -11.62
N ILE A 11 -10.89 -6.02 -11.97
CA ILE A 11 -11.32 -7.01 -13.00
C ILE A 11 -11.19 -8.51 -12.65
N SER A 12 -12.31 -9.21 -12.84
CA SER A 12 -12.53 -10.67 -12.89
C SER A 12 -13.38 -10.97 -14.15
N SER A 13 -13.93 -12.15 -14.49
CA SER A 13 -14.16 -13.45 -13.80
C SER A 13 -14.48 -14.52 -14.87
N SER A 14 -14.72 -15.78 -14.49
CA SER A 14 -15.22 -16.90 -15.36
C SER A 14 -14.17 -17.49 -16.33
N ALA A 15 -14.19 -18.76 -16.80
CA ALA A 15 -14.55 -20.10 -16.26
C ALA A 15 -13.99 -21.14 -17.30
N ALA A 16 -14.20 -22.47 -17.31
CA ALA A 16 -14.91 -23.47 -16.50
C ALA A 16 -14.28 -24.89 -16.74
N SER A 17 -14.75 -25.95 -16.05
CA SER A 17 -14.58 -27.39 -16.37
C SER A 17 -13.14 -27.98 -16.40
N SER A 18 -12.89 -29.29 -16.25
CA SER A 18 -13.59 -30.40 -15.54
C SER A 18 -12.66 -31.64 -15.45
N SER A 19 -12.90 -32.57 -14.51
CA SER A 19 -12.59 -34.03 -14.56
C SER A 19 -11.14 -34.53 -14.82
N SER A 20 -10.65 -35.68 -14.34
CA SER A 20 -11.16 -36.68 -13.38
C SER A 20 -10.08 -37.73 -13.00
N TYR A 21 -10.15 -38.24 -11.76
CA TYR A 21 -9.85 -39.63 -11.33
C TYR A 21 -8.42 -40.25 -11.39
N ARG A 22 -8.03 -40.81 -10.22
CA ARG A 22 -7.31 -42.10 -9.96
C ARG A 22 -5.87 -42.32 -10.50
N SER A 23 -5.01 -43.16 -9.90
CA SER A 23 -4.85 -43.64 -8.50
C SER A 23 -3.63 -44.57 -8.33
N TYR A 24 -3.14 -44.72 -7.09
CA TYR A 24 -2.61 -45.96 -6.47
C TYR A 24 -1.13 -46.42 -6.59
N LEU A 25 -0.61 -46.88 -5.43
CA LEU A 25 0.40 -47.94 -5.16
C LEU A 25 1.89 -47.64 -5.49
N GLN A 26 2.76 -47.49 -4.46
CA GLN A 26 3.67 -48.52 -3.88
C GLN A 26 5.08 -48.58 -4.57
N ASN A 27 6.18 -49.06 -3.96
CA ASN A 27 6.46 -49.63 -2.62
C ASN A 27 7.96 -49.47 -2.24
N SER A 28 8.33 -49.77 -0.97
CA SER A 28 9.65 -50.36 -0.55
C SER A 28 10.99 -49.59 -0.73
N ARG A 29 12.08 -49.84 0.04
CA ARG A 29 12.34 -50.48 1.37
C ARG A 29 13.77 -50.10 1.88
N PHE A 30 13.95 -50.10 3.21
CA PHE A 30 15.18 -50.43 4.02
C PHE A 30 16.45 -49.54 3.87
N SER A 31 17.21 -49.05 4.87
CA SER A 31 17.51 -49.34 6.31
C SER A 31 19.01 -49.76 6.53
N PRO A 32 19.53 -49.98 7.77
CA PRO A 32 20.29 -48.95 8.52
C PRO A 32 21.58 -49.49 9.22
N ILE A 33 21.97 -48.90 10.39
CA ILE A 33 22.91 -49.32 11.51
C ILE A 33 23.89 -48.16 11.83
N SER A 34 23.96 -47.47 12.99
CA SER A 34 24.01 -47.78 14.46
C SER A 34 25.44 -48.12 14.98
N SER A 35 25.88 -47.89 16.23
CA SER A 35 25.21 -47.60 17.53
C SER A 35 26.15 -46.87 18.56
N PHE A 36 25.87 -46.97 19.87
CA PHE A 36 26.62 -46.59 21.11
C PHE A 36 26.49 -45.13 21.63
N LEU A 37 26.06 -44.78 22.87
CA LEU A 37 26.00 -45.36 24.27
C LEU A 37 27.11 -44.83 25.21
N LEU A 38 27.00 -44.81 26.55
CA LEU A 38 26.05 -45.40 27.54
C LEU A 38 25.68 -44.30 28.61
N LEU A 39 25.49 -44.32 29.96
CA LEU A 39 25.39 -45.13 31.23
C LEU A 39 24.70 -44.12 32.25
N ARG A 40 24.03 -44.38 33.41
CA ARG A 40 23.36 -45.51 34.11
C ARG A 40 22.57 -44.93 35.35
N PHE A 41 22.03 -45.80 36.23
CA PHE A 41 21.57 -45.54 37.62
C PHE A 41 20.29 -44.68 37.79
N PHE A 42 19.53 -44.68 38.90
CA PHE A 42 19.37 -45.56 40.09
C PHE A 42 17.86 -45.43 40.49
N SER A 43 17.01 -46.46 40.50
CA SER A 43 16.77 -47.55 41.49
C SER A 43 15.86 -47.20 42.68
N SER A 44 14.90 -48.03 43.13
CA SER A 44 14.23 -49.22 42.54
C SER A 44 13.20 -49.81 43.53
N LEU A 45 12.16 -50.52 43.01
CA LEU A 45 11.42 -51.71 43.54
C LEU A 45 9.95 -51.66 43.05
N SER A 46 9.24 -52.75 42.72
CA SER A 46 9.60 -54.19 42.66
C SER A 46 8.62 -54.99 41.78
N SER A 47 9.12 -55.85 40.87
CA SER A 47 8.53 -57.15 40.45
C SER A 47 9.35 -57.80 39.31
N LEU A 48 9.20 -59.11 39.12
CA LEU A 48 9.93 -60.02 38.19
C LEU A 48 8.95 -61.10 37.68
N PRO A 49 9.26 -61.93 36.65
CA PRO A 49 10.53 -62.09 35.91
C PRO A 49 10.44 -61.94 34.36
N HIS A 50 11.59 -62.07 33.68
CA HIS A 50 11.75 -62.07 32.21
C HIS A 50 12.31 -63.42 31.70
N PRO A 51 12.08 -63.79 30.42
CA PRO A 51 13.15 -63.67 29.39
C PRO A 51 12.63 -63.38 27.94
N PRO A 52 13.49 -63.19 26.92
CA PRO A 52 14.66 -62.29 26.85
C PRO A 52 14.50 -61.31 25.62
N PRO A 53 15.54 -60.81 24.88
CA PRO A 53 15.52 -59.41 24.44
C PRO A 53 14.98 -59.14 23.01
N SER A 54 14.50 -57.91 22.77
CA SER A 54 14.32 -57.35 21.42
C SER A 54 14.68 -55.84 21.35
N LEU A 55 15.01 -55.38 20.13
CA LEU A 55 15.61 -54.07 19.84
C LEU A 55 14.66 -52.87 20.06
N PRO A 56 15.17 -51.65 20.29
CA PRO A 56 14.37 -50.51 20.74
C PRO A 56 13.22 -50.14 19.79
N ARG A 57 12.00 -50.08 20.34
CA ARG A 57 10.79 -49.65 19.62
C ARG A 57 10.97 -48.24 19.06
N ARG A 58 11.05 -48.15 17.73
CA ARG A 58 10.72 -46.95 16.94
C ARG A 58 9.37 -46.42 17.42
N ARG A 59 9.32 -45.21 17.99
CA ARG A 59 8.03 -44.57 18.32
C ARG A 59 7.22 -44.44 17.02
N LEU A 60 6.01 -44.98 17.03
CA LEU A 60 5.02 -44.72 15.99
C LEU A 60 4.71 -43.22 15.94
N PRO A 61 4.31 -42.66 14.79
CA PRO A 61 3.60 -41.39 14.79
C PRO A 61 2.34 -41.51 15.67
N PRO A 62 1.84 -40.42 16.27
CA PRO A 62 0.53 -40.43 16.92
C PRO A 62 -0.54 -40.88 15.91
N ALA A 63 -1.63 -41.45 16.42
CA ALA A 63 -2.70 -42.02 15.60
C ALA A 63 -3.23 -41.01 14.56
N ALA A 64 -3.60 -41.52 13.38
CA ALA A 64 -4.19 -40.70 12.33
C ALA A 64 -5.47 -40.03 12.85
N CYS A 65 -5.63 -38.74 12.56
CA CYS A 65 -6.89 -38.05 12.81
C CYS A 65 -8.03 -38.71 12.00
N PRO A 66 -9.27 -38.69 12.51
CA PRO A 66 -10.45 -39.07 11.73
C PRO A 66 -10.47 -38.41 10.35
N SER A 67 -10.92 -39.14 9.32
CA SER A 67 -10.95 -38.66 7.93
C SER A 67 -11.83 -37.43 7.73
N ASP A 68 -12.81 -37.24 8.61
CA ASP A 68 -13.92 -36.32 8.40
C ASP A 68 -13.59 -34.91 8.94
N ASP A 69 -12.71 -34.82 9.94
CA ASP A 69 -12.20 -33.56 10.50
C ASP A 69 -11.56 -32.68 9.41
N LEU A 70 -10.82 -33.29 8.47
CA LEU A 70 -10.10 -32.56 7.43
C LEU A 70 -11.04 -31.89 6.41
N HIS A 71 -12.27 -32.39 6.26
CA HIS A 71 -13.30 -31.75 5.45
C HIS A 71 -14.07 -30.66 6.22
N HIS A 72 -14.15 -30.75 7.55
CA HIS A 72 -14.63 -29.62 8.39
C HIS A 72 -13.67 -28.43 8.27
N VAL A 73 -12.36 -28.71 8.35
CA VAL A 73 -11.21 -27.81 8.19
C VAL A 73 -11.01 -27.30 6.73
N LEU A 74 -12.04 -27.42 5.88
CA LEU A 74 -12.13 -26.72 4.60
C LEU A 74 -13.46 -25.96 4.43
N ARG A 75 -14.44 -26.20 5.32
CA ARG A 75 -15.78 -25.58 5.32
C ARG A 75 -15.88 -24.33 6.20
N GLU A 76 -15.03 -24.17 7.21
CA GLU A 76 -15.04 -22.96 8.05
C GLU A 76 -14.46 -21.75 7.29
N ASP A 77 -15.04 -20.57 7.46
CA ASP A 77 -14.54 -19.36 6.80
C ASP A 77 -13.48 -18.66 7.65
N GLY A 78 -12.21 -18.95 7.36
CA GLY A 78 -11.08 -18.18 7.89
C GLY A 78 -11.18 -16.68 7.63
N VAL A 79 -11.89 -16.26 6.58
CA VAL A 79 -12.18 -14.84 6.30
C VAL A 79 -13.11 -14.25 7.36
N ALA A 80 -14.09 -15.02 7.85
CA ALA A 80 -14.96 -14.62 8.96
C ALA A 80 -14.18 -14.58 10.29
N ALA A 81 -13.30 -15.56 10.53
CA ALA A 81 -12.41 -15.58 11.70
C ALA A 81 -11.39 -14.43 11.71
N LEU A 82 -10.93 -13.96 10.55
CA LEU A 82 -10.17 -12.71 10.45
C LEU A 82 -11.06 -11.49 10.64
N SER A 83 -12.25 -11.46 10.04
CA SER A 83 -13.18 -10.34 10.15
C SER A 83 -13.56 -10.06 11.59
N SER A 84 -13.81 -11.08 12.41
CA SER A 84 -14.08 -10.91 13.85
C SER A 84 -12.86 -10.39 14.64
N LEU A 85 -11.63 -10.78 14.26
CA LEU A 85 -10.39 -10.22 14.83
C LEU A 85 -10.18 -8.74 14.45
N TRP A 86 -10.55 -8.35 13.22
CA TRP A 86 -10.60 -6.94 12.80
C TRP A 86 -11.66 -6.14 13.56
N ILE A 87 -12.91 -6.63 13.62
CA ILE A 87 -14.02 -5.97 14.31
C ILE A 87 -13.72 -5.78 15.80
N SER A 88 -13.21 -6.79 16.49
CA SER A 88 -12.83 -6.69 17.91
C SER A 88 -11.66 -5.71 18.13
N SER A 89 -10.63 -5.74 17.29
CA SER A 89 -9.49 -4.80 17.36
C SER A 89 -9.91 -3.34 17.12
N PHE A 90 -10.89 -3.11 16.23
CA PHE A 90 -11.42 -1.77 15.97
C PHE A 90 -12.46 -1.30 17.01
N ARG A 91 -13.09 -2.21 17.75
CA ARG A 91 -14.05 -1.90 18.83
C ARG A 91 -13.36 -1.39 20.11
N ASP A 92 -12.24 -1.99 20.50
CA ASP A 92 -11.35 -1.43 21.52
C ASP A 92 -9.88 -1.45 21.06
N PRO A 93 -9.44 -0.39 20.35
CA PRO A 93 -8.04 -0.22 19.95
C PRO A 93 -7.07 -0.02 21.12
N SER A 94 -7.54 0.22 22.35
CA SER A 94 -6.68 0.45 23.52
C SER A 94 -6.28 -0.84 24.24
N SER A 95 -7.14 -1.88 24.17
CA SER A 95 -6.95 -3.20 24.79
C SER A 95 -5.56 -3.80 24.59
N THR A 96 -5.03 -4.52 25.59
CA THR A 96 -3.77 -5.29 25.44
C THR A 96 -4.09 -6.76 25.16
N VAL A 97 -3.63 -7.29 24.03
CA VAL A 97 -4.07 -8.62 23.56
C VAL A 97 -3.20 -9.74 24.16
N THR A 98 -3.85 -10.75 24.74
CA THR A 98 -3.20 -11.83 25.52
C THR A 98 -3.38 -13.24 24.93
N SER A 99 -4.44 -13.50 24.14
CA SER A 99 -4.90 -14.83 23.72
C SER A 99 -4.76 -15.12 22.20
N LEU A 100 -3.73 -14.56 21.56
CA LEU A 100 -3.48 -14.79 20.13
C LEU A 100 -3.04 -16.23 19.82
N SER A 101 -2.46 -16.94 20.81
CA SER A 101 -2.10 -18.36 20.73
C SER A 101 -3.27 -19.26 20.37
N ASP A 102 -4.51 -18.87 20.64
CA ASP A 102 -5.70 -19.67 20.32
C ASP A 102 -6.17 -19.44 18.89
N HIS A 103 -6.11 -18.19 18.42
CA HIS A 103 -6.25 -17.84 17.01
C HIS A 103 -5.17 -18.53 16.15
N LEU A 104 -3.94 -18.66 16.66
CA LEU A 104 -2.84 -19.38 16.01
C LEU A 104 -3.12 -20.90 15.84
N ARG A 105 -4.07 -21.49 16.59
CA ARG A 105 -4.51 -22.88 16.40
C ARG A 105 -5.48 -23.05 15.23
N LEU A 106 -6.23 -22.01 14.86
CA LEU A 106 -7.28 -22.07 13.83
C LEU A 106 -6.66 -22.49 12.48
N PRO A 107 -6.99 -23.69 11.94
CA PRO A 107 -6.32 -24.20 10.75
C PRO A 107 -6.65 -23.36 9.50
N GLU A 108 -7.80 -22.71 9.46
CA GLU A 108 -8.21 -21.83 8.36
C GLU A 108 -7.24 -20.67 8.12
N LEU A 109 -6.62 -20.11 9.16
CA LEU A 109 -5.62 -19.04 9.01
C LEU A 109 -4.35 -19.56 8.32
N TRP A 110 -3.97 -20.81 8.62
CA TRP A 110 -2.86 -21.48 7.96
C TRP A 110 -3.19 -21.76 6.49
N ILE A 111 -4.41 -22.22 6.18
CA ILE A 111 -4.87 -22.48 4.81
C ILE A 111 -4.89 -21.19 3.99
N LEU A 112 -5.44 -20.09 4.51
CA LEU A 112 -5.40 -18.78 3.87
C LEU A 112 -3.95 -18.29 3.64
N SER A 113 -3.07 -18.49 4.61
CA SER A 113 -1.65 -18.11 4.47
C SER A 113 -0.94 -18.95 3.40
N TYR A 114 -1.24 -20.25 3.32
CA TYR A 114 -0.74 -21.12 2.25
C TYR A 114 -1.23 -20.66 0.89
N GLN A 115 -2.53 -20.37 0.73
CA GLN A 115 -3.08 -19.84 -0.53
C GLN A 115 -2.42 -18.52 -0.95
N LYS A 116 -2.17 -17.61 0.00
CA LYS A 116 -1.48 -16.33 -0.23
C LYS A 116 -0.02 -16.54 -0.67
N VAL A 117 0.77 -17.33 0.06
CA VAL A 117 2.18 -17.60 -0.28
C VAL A 117 2.30 -18.43 -1.57
N TYR A 118 1.34 -19.32 -1.85
CA TYR A 118 1.25 -20.05 -3.12
C TYR A 118 1.02 -19.08 -4.29
N ALA A 119 0.12 -18.11 -4.16
CA ALA A 119 -0.13 -17.10 -5.18
C ALA A 119 1.08 -16.17 -5.39
N ASP A 120 1.73 -15.73 -4.30
CA ASP A 120 2.99 -14.95 -4.31
C ASP A 120 4.13 -15.70 -5.02
N GLU A 121 4.22 -17.02 -4.83
CA GLU A 121 5.20 -17.87 -5.47
C GLU A 121 4.85 -18.06 -6.97
N THR A 122 3.71 -18.67 -7.26
CA THR A 122 3.37 -19.16 -8.60
C THR A 122 2.92 -18.05 -9.55
N GLY A 123 2.30 -17.00 -9.03
CA GLY A 123 1.57 -15.99 -9.81
C GLY A 123 0.13 -16.41 -10.12
N SER A 124 -0.45 -17.38 -9.40
CA SER A 124 -1.82 -17.86 -9.61
C SER A 124 -2.47 -18.28 -8.29
N TYR A 125 -3.73 -17.89 -8.09
CA TYR A 125 -4.50 -18.19 -6.88
C TYR A 125 -5.14 -19.58 -6.96
N ILE A 126 -5.02 -20.37 -5.89
CA ILE A 126 -5.62 -21.71 -5.78
C ILE A 126 -6.90 -21.66 -4.93
N PRO A 127 -8.05 -22.17 -5.41
CA PRO A 127 -9.24 -22.40 -4.58
C PRO A 127 -8.97 -23.41 -3.46
N LYS A 128 -9.64 -23.27 -2.30
CA LYS A 128 -9.52 -24.21 -1.16
C LYS A 128 -9.67 -25.68 -1.58
N SER A 129 -10.64 -25.97 -2.46
CA SER A 129 -10.95 -27.31 -2.98
C SER A 129 -9.91 -27.90 -3.94
N SER A 130 -8.90 -27.12 -4.35
CA SER A 130 -7.80 -27.55 -5.21
C SER A 130 -6.46 -27.66 -4.46
N ILE A 131 -6.48 -27.61 -3.13
CA ILE A 131 -5.31 -27.88 -2.28
C ILE A 131 -5.20 -29.40 -2.09
N GLU A 132 -4.01 -29.96 -2.34
CA GLU A 132 -3.77 -31.39 -2.15
C GLU A 132 -3.85 -31.79 -0.67
N ARG A 133 -4.43 -32.96 -0.38
CA ARG A 133 -4.55 -33.49 0.99
C ARG A 133 -3.20 -33.57 1.72
N GLN A 134 -2.13 -33.99 1.04
CA GLN A 134 -0.79 -34.02 1.63
C GLN A 134 -0.33 -32.62 2.06
N ALA A 135 -0.58 -31.59 1.24
CA ALA A 135 -0.22 -30.22 1.57
C ALA A 135 -1.00 -29.69 2.79
N VAL A 136 -2.25 -30.12 3.00
CA VAL A 136 -3.01 -29.81 4.22
C VAL A 136 -2.43 -30.53 5.44
N GLU A 137 -2.10 -31.82 5.33
CA GLU A 137 -1.51 -32.59 6.43
C GLU A 137 -0.11 -32.06 6.81
N ASP A 138 0.72 -31.70 5.83
CA ASP A 138 2.04 -31.04 5.99
C ASP A 138 1.91 -29.65 6.65
N LEU A 139 0.88 -28.88 6.28
CA LEU A 139 0.57 -27.56 6.83
C LEU A 139 0.09 -27.63 8.29
N LEU A 140 -0.72 -28.65 8.63
CA LEU A 140 -1.12 -28.93 10.01
C LEU A 140 0.09 -29.42 10.84
N ALA A 141 1.01 -30.19 10.25
CA ALA A 141 2.27 -30.57 10.89
C ALA A 141 3.17 -29.34 11.17
N LEU A 142 3.25 -28.39 10.24
CA LEU A 142 3.93 -27.10 10.44
C LEU A 142 3.28 -26.28 11.57
N ARG A 143 1.95 -26.11 11.55
CA ARG A 143 1.19 -25.44 12.63
C ARG A 143 1.53 -26.04 13.99
N ASN A 144 1.41 -27.37 14.10
CA ASN A 144 1.63 -28.07 15.36
C ASN A 144 3.10 -27.90 15.81
N ALA A 145 4.09 -27.97 14.89
CA ALA A 145 5.48 -27.71 15.21
C ALA A 145 5.76 -26.26 15.68
N VAL A 146 4.99 -25.28 15.21
CA VAL A 146 5.05 -23.90 15.71
C VAL A 146 4.40 -23.77 17.09
N LEU A 147 3.22 -24.36 17.30
CA LEU A 147 2.52 -24.37 18.59
C LEU A 147 3.33 -25.05 19.72
N ASP A 148 4.10 -26.08 19.36
CA ASP A 148 5.01 -26.83 20.25
C ASP A 148 6.36 -26.12 20.50
N GLY A 149 6.68 -25.05 19.76
CA GLY A 149 8.01 -24.42 19.80
C GLY A 149 9.14 -25.26 19.17
N ARG A 150 8.80 -26.25 18.34
CA ARG A 150 9.76 -27.12 17.62
C ARG A 150 10.23 -26.50 16.29
N PHE A 151 9.49 -25.55 15.74
CA PHE A 151 9.83 -24.85 14.50
C PHE A 151 11.13 -24.06 14.59
N ARG A 152 11.88 -23.98 13.48
CA ARG A 152 13.14 -23.24 13.38
C ARG A 152 13.19 -22.43 12.09
N TRP A 153 13.34 -21.12 12.23
CA TRP A 153 13.55 -20.19 11.13
C TRP A 153 14.76 -20.57 10.28
N GLY A 154 14.63 -20.41 8.96
CA GLY A 154 15.74 -20.60 8.02
C GLY A 154 16.14 -22.04 7.75
N ALA A 155 15.42 -23.04 8.25
CA ALA A 155 15.70 -24.44 7.97
C ALA A 155 15.75 -24.71 6.44
N ARG A 156 16.87 -25.28 5.98
CA ARG A 156 17.15 -25.52 4.53
C ARG A 156 17.22 -27.01 4.14
N LEU A 157 17.06 -27.91 5.09
CA LEU A 157 17.20 -29.36 4.92
C LEU A 157 15.97 -30.10 5.48
N GLU A 158 15.49 -29.66 6.63
CA GLU A 158 14.25 -30.12 7.26
C GLU A 158 13.13 -29.13 6.89
N PHE A 159 12.16 -29.60 6.11
CA PHE A 159 10.97 -28.85 5.72
C PHE A 159 9.72 -29.62 6.17
N PHE A 160 8.79 -28.94 6.83
CA PHE A 160 7.44 -29.45 7.04
C PHE A 160 6.62 -29.34 5.75
N ILE A 161 6.76 -28.23 5.03
CA ILE A 161 6.11 -27.99 3.73
C ILE A 161 7.09 -27.32 2.76
N ARG A 162 7.15 -27.84 1.53
CA ARG A 162 8.07 -27.37 0.48
C ARG A 162 7.40 -26.35 -0.45
N SER A 163 8.22 -25.64 -1.23
CA SER A 163 7.71 -24.81 -2.33
C SER A 163 7.06 -25.69 -3.41
N PRO A 164 5.91 -25.29 -3.99
CA PRO A 164 5.32 -25.95 -5.17
C PRO A 164 6.25 -26.03 -6.39
N ARG A 165 7.31 -25.21 -6.44
CA ARG A 165 8.34 -25.25 -7.49
C ARG A 165 9.55 -26.12 -7.14
N ASP A 166 9.72 -26.52 -5.88
CA ASP A 166 10.92 -27.22 -5.42
C ASP A 166 10.79 -28.74 -5.57
N LYS A 167 10.96 -29.18 -6.83
CA LYS A 167 11.04 -30.60 -7.23
C LYS A 167 12.38 -31.25 -6.83
N THR A 168 13.11 -30.77 -5.82
CA THR A 168 14.44 -31.31 -5.47
C THR A 168 14.41 -32.32 -4.32
N ASP A 169 14.90 -33.54 -4.61
CA ASP A 169 15.04 -34.61 -3.62
C ASP A 169 16.29 -34.44 -2.78
N LEU A 170 16.14 -33.81 -1.62
CA LEU A 170 17.18 -33.56 -0.61
C LEU A 170 17.98 -34.81 -0.24
N SER A 171 17.34 -35.99 -0.23
CA SER A 171 17.94 -37.31 0.00
C SER A 171 18.96 -37.73 -1.06
N SER A 172 18.86 -37.22 -2.30
CA SER A 172 19.76 -37.53 -3.41
C SER A 172 20.98 -36.61 -3.50
N LEU A 173 21.04 -35.54 -2.69
CA LEU A 173 21.98 -34.45 -2.90
C LEU A 173 23.39 -34.78 -2.40
N SER A 174 24.40 -34.59 -3.27
CA SER A 174 25.80 -34.77 -2.88
C SER A 174 26.22 -33.78 -1.79
N LYS A 175 27.17 -34.19 -0.93
CA LYS A 175 27.70 -33.38 0.19
C LYS A 175 28.18 -31.98 -0.25
N ARG A 176 28.66 -31.82 -1.49
CA ARG A 176 29.03 -30.52 -2.09
C ARG A 176 27.79 -29.63 -2.35
N LYS A 177 26.69 -30.19 -2.85
CA LYS A 177 25.44 -29.46 -3.14
C LYS A 177 24.71 -29.08 -1.86
N ILE A 178 24.72 -29.95 -0.83
CA ILE A 178 24.23 -29.63 0.52
C ILE A 178 24.99 -28.45 1.14
N ARG A 179 26.34 -28.47 1.12
CA ARG A 179 27.15 -27.33 1.58
C ARG A 179 26.80 -26.05 0.82
N ALA A 180 26.67 -26.10 -0.50
CA ALA A 180 26.32 -24.93 -1.31
C ALA A 180 24.94 -24.34 -0.96
N ILE A 181 23.95 -25.16 -0.60
CA ILE A 181 22.62 -24.69 -0.14
C ILE A 181 22.74 -23.95 1.21
N LEU A 182 23.60 -24.42 2.11
CA LEU A 182 23.82 -23.80 3.43
C LEU A 182 24.67 -22.52 3.38
N THR A 183 25.63 -22.42 2.45
CA THR A 183 26.56 -21.27 2.38
C THR A 183 26.19 -20.19 1.36
N THR A 184 25.11 -20.37 0.59
CA THR A 184 24.66 -19.40 -0.42
C THR A 184 23.48 -18.61 0.09
N ALA A 185 23.48 -17.29 -0.11
CA ALA A 185 22.30 -16.46 0.12
C ALA A 185 21.13 -16.91 -0.78
N GLN A 186 20.03 -17.32 -0.16
CA GLN A 186 18.82 -17.82 -0.81
C GLN A 186 17.59 -17.13 -0.19
N PRO A 187 16.51 -16.90 -0.96
CA PRO A 187 15.27 -16.33 -0.42
C PRO A 187 14.73 -17.16 0.76
N PRO A 188 13.88 -16.60 1.64
CA PRO A 188 13.34 -17.33 2.78
C PRO A 188 12.59 -18.61 2.32
N PRO A 189 12.67 -19.71 3.08
CA PRO A 189 11.89 -20.92 2.84
C PRO A 189 10.40 -20.66 2.61
N PHE A 190 9.72 -21.61 1.93
CA PHE A 190 8.27 -21.53 1.74
C PHE A 190 7.52 -21.62 3.08
N GLN A 191 7.91 -22.55 3.96
CA GLN A 191 7.38 -22.63 5.33
C GLN A 191 7.60 -21.35 6.16
N ASP A 192 8.79 -20.72 6.09
CA ASP A 192 9.05 -19.45 6.79
C ASP A 192 8.08 -18.36 6.33
N ARG A 193 7.76 -18.30 5.04
CA ARG A 193 6.81 -17.31 4.48
C ARG A 193 5.38 -17.57 4.98
N ILE A 194 4.96 -18.82 5.08
CA ILE A 194 3.66 -19.22 5.64
C ILE A 194 3.54 -18.77 7.11
N VAL A 195 4.53 -19.09 7.95
CA VAL A 195 4.51 -18.67 9.37
C VAL A 195 4.50 -17.15 9.51
N GLN A 196 5.20 -16.42 8.63
CA GLN A 196 5.15 -14.95 8.61
C GLN A 196 3.78 -14.41 8.19
N GLU A 197 3.08 -15.03 7.24
CA GLU A 197 1.75 -14.59 6.81
C GLU A 197 0.68 -14.87 7.87
N VAL A 198 0.74 -16.02 8.57
CA VAL A 198 -0.12 -16.25 9.75
C VAL A 198 0.13 -15.20 10.83
N LEU A 199 1.39 -14.89 11.12
CA LEU A 199 1.74 -13.83 12.07
C LEU A 199 1.30 -12.44 11.58
N LEU A 200 1.31 -12.17 10.26
CA LEU A 200 0.83 -10.90 9.71
C LEU A 200 -0.69 -10.78 9.91
N PHE A 201 -1.45 -11.82 9.57
CA PHE A 201 -2.89 -11.87 9.77
C PHE A 201 -3.32 -11.72 11.24
N LEU A 202 -2.49 -12.16 12.20
CA LEU A 202 -2.77 -11.99 13.63
C LEU A 202 -2.41 -10.61 14.17
N LEU A 203 -1.38 -9.94 13.63
CA LEU A 203 -0.87 -8.67 14.15
C LEU A 203 -1.40 -7.44 13.40
N GLU A 204 -1.63 -7.53 12.09
CA GLU A 204 -2.14 -6.43 11.27
C GLU A 204 -3.45 -5.84 11.82
N PRO A 205 -4.47 -6.62 12.24
CA PRO A 205 -5.72 -6.05 12.75
C PRO A 205 -5.53 -5.22 14.03
N ILE A 206 -4.70 -5.70 14.94
CA ILE A 206 -4.43 -5.10 16.26
C ILE A 206 -3.73 -3.75 16.09
N PHE A 207 -2.71 -3.71 15.24
CA PHE A 207 -1.89 -2.51 15.08
C PHE A 207 -2.49 -1.51 14.08
N GLU A 208 -3.22 -1.96 13.06
CA GLU A 208 -3.90 -1.08 12.11
C GLU A 208 -4.99 -0.22 12.79
N ALA A 209 -5.69 -0.78 13.79
CA ALA A 209 -6.60 -0.04 14.66
C ALA A 209 -5.89 1.03 15.54
N ARG A 210 -4.62 0.80 15.91
CA ARG A 210 -3.82 1.63 16.83
C ARG A 210 -2.97 2.70 16.16
N PHE A 211 -2.63 2.53 14.88
CA PHE A 211 -1.68 3.38 14.15
C PHE A 211 -2.26 4.75 13.80
N SER A 212 -1.49 5.81 14.08
CA SER A 212 -1.77 7.20 13.68
C SER A 212 -2.27 7.31 12.25
N GLN A 213 -3.34 8.08 12.03
CA GLN A 213 -3.90 8.32 10.70
C GLN A 213 -2.95 9.12 9.78
N LYS A 214 -1.86 9.68 10.32
CA LYS A 214 -0.83 10.44 9.60
C LYS A 214 0.32 9.57 9.06
N SER A 215 0.29 8.26 9.32
CA SER A 215 1.25 7.27 8.79
C SER A 215 0.65 6.44 7.65
N TYR A 216 1.32 6.41 6.48
CA TYR A 216 0.73 5.93 5.23
C TYR A 216 1.46 4.78 4.50
N ALA A 217 2.72 4.48 4.81
CA ALA A 217 3.41 3.38 4.12
C ALA A 217 3.16 2.04 4.81
N PHE A 218 3.21 0.95 4.03
CA PHE A 218 3.09 -0.42 4.52
C PHE A 218 1.80 -0.71 5.30
N ARG A 219 0.69 -0.05 4.94
CA ARG A 219 -0.64 -0.22 5.53
C ARG A 219 -1.69 -0.46 4.43
N PRO A 220 -2.75 -1.23 4.69
CA PRO A 220 -3.82 -1.45 3.71
C PRO A 220 -4.50 -0.14 3.32
N GLY A 221 -4.92 -0.02 2.05
CA GLY A 221 -5.62 1.14 1.50
C GLY A 221 -4.86 2.48 1.43
N ARG A 222 -3.71 2.63 2.10
CA ARG A 222 -2.90 3.85 2.11
C ARG A 222 -1.78 3.79 1.07
N THR A 223 -1.52 4.92 0.41
CA THR A 223 -0.58 5.00 -0.72
C THR A 223 0.14 6.35 -0.77
N ALA A 224 1.17 6.46 -1.62
CA ALA A 224 1.77 7.76 -1.93
C ALA A 224 0.76 8.77 -2.51
N HIS A 225 -0.32 8.30 -3.17
CA HIS A 225 -1.38 9.17 -3.66
C HIS A 225 -2.27 9.72 -2.54
N THR A 226 -2.63 8.92 -1.53
CA THR A 226 -3.40 9.42 -0.37
C THR A 226 -2.59 10.46 0.40
N VAL A 227 -1.27 10.27 0.51
CA VAL A 227 -0.34 11.30 1.04
C VAL A 227 -0.42 12.59 0.24
N ILE A 228 -0.26 12.54 -1.09
CA ILE A 228 -0.30 13.76 -1.92
C ILE A 228 -1.66 14.47 -1.83
N ARG A 229 -2.78 13.73 -1.76
CA ARG A 229 -4.12 14.33 -1.56
C ARG A 229 -4.25 15.00 -0.18
N THR A 230 -3.73 14.38 0.88
CA THR A 230 -3.67 14.98 2.22
C THR A 230 -2.85 16.27 2.21
N ILE A 231 -1.68 16.26 1.57
CA ILE A 231 -0.81 17.44 1.44
C ILE A 231 -1.55 18.57 0.69
N ARG A 232 -2.12 18.29 -0.49
CA ARG A 232 -2.86 19.29 -1.28
C ARG A 232 -3.98 19.99 -0.50
N ARG A 233 -4.61 19.27 0.44
CA ARG A 233 -5.74 19.74 1.23
C ARG A 233 -5.31 20.43 2.52
N SER A 234 -4.60 19.73 3.40
CA SER A 234 -4.29 20.24 4.74
C SER A 234 -3.12 21.22 4.73
N PHE A 235 -2.10 21.02 3.89
CA PHE A 235 -0.82 21.74 4.02
C PHE A 235 -0.81 23.15 3.38
N ALA A 236 -1.95 23.66 2.91
CA ALA A 236 -2.02 24.97 2.26
C ALA A 236 -1.63 26.16 3.17
N GLY A 237 -1.83 26.03 4.48
CA GLY A 237 -1.57 27.09 5.46
C GLY A 237 -0.13 27.21 6.00
N TYR A 238 0.80 26.35 5.58
CA TYR A 238 2.13 26.22 6.19
C TYR A 238 3.24 26.82 5.31
N LEU A 239 4.24 27.44 5.94
CA LEU A 239 5.27 28.23 5.25
C LEU A 239 6.66 27.60 5.37
N TRP A 240 7.00 27.10 6.57
CA TRP A 240 8.24 26.38 6.83
C TRP A 240 7.97 24.89 6.85
N TYR A 241 8.89 24.11 6.29
CA TYR A 241 8.78 22.67 6.22
C TYR A 241 10.07 22.04 6.73
N ILE A 242 9.94 20.99 7.52
CA ILE A 242 11.04 20.12 7.94
C ILE A 242 10.85 18.79 7.20
N LYS A 243 11.78 18.47 6.29
CA LYS A 243 11.91 17.11 5.76
C LYS A 243 12.83 16.32 6.67
N GLY A 244 12.58 15.03 6.85
CA GLY A 244 13.48 14.13 7.56
C GLY A 244 13.51 12.74 6.94
N ASP A 245 14.60 12.01 7.20
CA ASP A 245 14.74 10.61 6.86
C ASP A 245 15.15 9.80 8.09
N LEU A 246 14.18 9.03 8.62
CA LEU A 246 14.37 8.05 9.69
C LEU A 246 14.64 6.64 9.11
N SER A 247 14.91 6.50 7.82
CA SER A 247 15.03 5.17 7.19
C SER A 247 16.26 4.38 7.61
N THR A 248 17.17 4.94 8.40
CA THR A 248 18.19 4.19 9.15
C THR A 248 17.56 3.25 10.18
N VAL A 249 16.43 3.65 10.78
CA VAL A 249 15.58 2.83 11.66
C VAL A 249 15.02 1.60 10.91
N LEU A 250 14.95 1.62 9.57
CA LEU A 250 14.49 0.49 8.76
C LEU A 250 15.58 -0.56 8.50
N ASP A 251 16.87 -0.24 8.66
CA ASP A 251 17.97 -1.11 8.22
C ASP A 251 18.56 -2.02 9.30
N GLY A 252 18.46 -1.64 10.59
CA GLY A 252 19.24 -2.30 11.64
C GLY A 252 18.91 -1.92 13.08
N VAL A 253 17.63 -1.70 13.41
CA VAL A 253 17.21 -1.51 14.80
C VAL A 253 17.55 -2.74 15.64
N LYS A 254 18.11 -2.53 16.83
CA LYS A 254 18.41 -3.59 17.80
C LYS A 254 17.12 -4.38 18.10
N PRO A 255 17.09 -5.72 17.98
CA PRO A 255 15.87 -6.52 18.17
C PRO A 255 15.12 -6.25 19.49
N GLY A 256 15.84 -5.88 20.56
CA GLY A 256 15.25 -5.49 21.84
C GLY A 256 14.30 -4.27 21.75
N LEU A 257 14.58 -3.29 20.88
CA LEU A 257 13.68 -2.14 20.67
C LEU A 257 12.40 -2.59 19.98
N VAL A 258 12.50 -3.37 18.89
CA VAL A 258 11.35 -3.96 18.18
C VAL A 258 10.46 -4.76 19.14
N LEU A 259 11.09 -5.60 19.96
CA LEU A 259 10.38 -6.41 20.94
C LEU A 259 9.75 -5.56 22.05
N SER A 260 10.40 -4.49 22.53
CA SER A 260 9.79 -3.59 23.52
C SER A 260 8.55 -2.87 22.99
N ALA A 261 8.55 -2.45 21.73
CA ALA A 261 7.39 -1.84 21.08
C ALA A 261 6.23 -2.84 20.89
N LEU A 262 6.55 -4.10 20.53
CA LEU A 262 5.57 -5.18 20.40
C LEU A 262 4.95 -5.57 21.76
N ILE A 263 5.79 -5.77 22.79
CA ILE A 263 5.40 -6.22 24.14
C ILE A 263 4.50 -5.23 24.87
N ARG A 264 4.57 -3.94 24.50
CA ARG A 264 3.67 -2.88 25.01
C ARG A 264 2.19 -3.22 24.79
N ASP A 265 1.88 -3.75 23.61
CA ASP A 265 0.52 -3.89 23.09
C ASP A 265 0.05 -5.37 23.01
N VAL A 266 0.98 -6.29 22.70
CA VAL A 266 0.72 -7.74 22.64
C VAL A 266 1.51 -8.44 23.75
N ARG A 267 0.82 -9.21 24.60
CA ARG A 267 1.42 -9.90 25.77
C ARG A 267 1.48 -11.43 25.62
N ASP A 268 1.11 -11.97 24.46
CA ASP A 268 1.21 -13.40 24.18
C ASP A 268 2.68 -13.86 24.06
N LYS A 269 3.16 -14.61 25.06
CA LYS A 269 4.54 -15.10 25.12
C LYS A 269 4.93 -15.96 23.92
N LYS A 270 4.05 -16.82 23.39
CA LYS A 270 4.39 -17.71 22.26
C LYS A 270 4.71 -16.89 21.01
N ILE A 271 3.88 -15.87 20.73
CA ILE A 271 4.09 -14.99 19.58
C ILE A 271 5.33 -14.11 19.77
N ILE A 272 5.53 -13.56 20.97
CA ILE A 272 6.74 -12.77 21.30
C ILE A 272 8.02 -13.61 21.11
N ASP A 273 8.10 -14.83 21.67
CA ASP A 273 9.29 -15.68 21.54
C ASP A 273 9.48 -16.20 20.08
N LEU A 274 8.40 -16.43 19.33
CA LEU A 274 8.47 -16.80 17.91
C LEU A 274 9.02 -15.65 17.03
N ILE A 275 8.61 -14.41 17.27
CA ILE A 275 9.13 -13.24 16.54
C ILE A 275 10.56 -12.90 16.98
N LYS A 276 10.85 -13.00 18.28
CA LYS A 276 12.19 -12.86 18.84
C LYS A 276 13.18 -13.85 18.21
N SER A 277 12.80 -15.12 18.05
CA SER A 277 13.65 -16.09 17.36
C SER A 277 13.82 -15.76 15.87
N ALA A 278 12.80 -15.22 15.19
CA ALA A 278 12.89 -14.77 13.79
C ALA A 278 13.85 -13.59 13.59
N LEU A 279 13.89 -12.65 14.54
CA LEU A 279 14.77 -11.47 14.53
C LEU A 279 16.22 -11.80 14.94
N VAL A 280 16.43 -12.80 15.80
CA VAL A 280 17.76 -13.19 16.32
C VAL A 280 18.45 -14.24 15.46
N THR A 281 17.71 -15.04 14.68
CA THR A 281 18.30 -16.07 13.81
C THR A 281 19.13 -15.42 12.69
N PRO A 282 20.43 -15.75 12.56
CA PRO A 282 21.32 -15.11 11.59
C PRO A 282 21.00 -15.55 10.15
N VAL A 283 20.71 -14.58 9.28
CA VAL A 283 20.51 -14.80 7.85
C VAL A 283 21.84 -15.00 7.15
N VAL A 284 21.91 -16.02 6.29
CA VAL A 284 23.05 -16.24 5.38
C VAL A 284 23.07 -15.14 4.31
N THR A 285 23.76 -14.04 4.58
CA THR A 285 24.01 -12.96 3.62
C THR A 285 25.20 -13.31 2.72
N GLY A 286 25.13 -12.91 1.44
CA GLY A 286 26.22 -13.11 0.49
C GLY A 286 27.23 -11.98 0.60
N ASN A 287 28.54 -12.31 0.63
CA ASN A 287 29.61 -11.31 0.67
C ASN A 287 29.49 -10.32 -0.52
N PRO A 288 29.17 -9.03 -0.31
CA PRO A 288 28.92 -8.09 -1.40
C PRO A 288 30.17 -7.84 -2.26
N ALA A 289 31.36 -7.96 -1.66
CA ALA A 289 32.64 -7.86 -2.36
C ALA A 289 32.80 -8.88 -3.52
N GLU A 290 32.20 -10.07 -3.42
CA GLU A 290 32.27 -11.05 -4.50
C GLU A 290 31.39 -10.69 -5.72
N GLU A 291 30.25 -10.04 -5.51
CA GLU A 291 29.37 -9.68 -6.63
C GLU A 291 30.03 -8.67 -7.56
N ASP A 292 30.66 -7.63 -7.00
CA ASP A 292 31.35 -6.61 -7.80
C ASP A 292 32.65 -7.12 -8.42
N ALA A 293 33.35 -8.05 -7.77
CA ALA A 293 34.45 -8.80 -8.39
C ALA A 293 33.97 -9.63 -9.60
N LYS A 294 32.83 -10.33 -9.46
CA LYS A 294 32.20 -11.13 -10.53
C LYS A 294 31.66 -10.28 -11.68
N LYS A 295 31.27 -9.03 -11.43
CA LYS A 295 30.93 -8.03 -12.48
C LYS A 295 32.18 -7.57 -13.27
N LYS A 296 33.33 -7.41 -12.62
CA LYS A 296 34.58 -6.92 -13.26
C LYS A 296 35.34 -7.95 -14.11
N LYS A 297 35.16 -9.27 -13.92
CA LYS A 297 35.92 -10.31 -14.64
C LYS A 297 35.10 -11.19 -15.62
N LYS A 298 34.29 -10.58 -16.50
CA LYS A 298 33.70 -11.28 -17.67
C LYS A 298 33.88 -10.52 -18.98
N LYS A 299 34.91 -10.87 -19.76
CA LYS A 299 34.93 -10.59 -21.21
C LYS A 299 33.68 -11.22 -21.83
N ARG A 300 32.94 -10.46 -22.66
CA ARG A 300 31.68 -10.90 -23.28
C ARG A 300 31.92 -11.99 -24.35
N LYS A 301 32.06 -13.26 -23.93
CA LYS A 301 31.69 -14.38 -24.81
C LYS A 301 30.20 -14.29 -25.11
N TYR A 302 29.82 -14.52 -26.36
CA TYR A 302 28.42 -14.53 -26.80
C TYR A 302 27.67 -15.66 -26.07
N GLN A 303 26.82 -15.31 -25.10
CA GLN A 303 25.97 -16.28 -24.43
C GLN A 303 24.83 -16.67 -25.37
N LYS A 304 24.94 -17.85 -25.98
CA LYS A 304 23.83 -18.53 -26.67
C LYS A 304 22.66 -18.58 -25.68
N LYS A 305 21.49 -18.05 -26.07
CA LYS A 305 20.37 -17.85 -25.14
C LYS A 305 19.95 -19.20 -24.54
N ARG A 306 19.92 -19.30 -23.21
CA ARG A 306 19.12 -20.31 -22.51
C ARG A 306 17.65 -19.99 -22.83
N VAL A 307 16.97 -20.91 -23.49
CA VAL A 307 15.50 -20.93 -23.45
C VAL A 307 15.16 -21.21 -21.98
N LEU A 308 14.35 -20.34 -21.38
CA LEU A 308 13.81 -20.58 -20.04
C LEU A 308 13.00 -21.87 -20.12
N ALA A 309 13.28 -22.86 -19.27
CA ALA A 309 12.38 -24.00 -19.14
C ALA A 309 10.98 -23.52 -18.71
N GLU A 310 9.94 -24.31 -18.95
CA GLU A 310 8.56 -23.91 -18.61
C GLU A 310 8.37 -23.70 -17.10
N ASP A 311 9.13 -24.43 -16.28
CA ASP A 311 9.27 -24.26 -14.83
C ASP A 311 10.08 -23.02 -14.39
N GLU A 312 10.87 -22.39 -15.27
CA GLU A 312 11.68 -21.22 -14.91
C GLU A 312 10.82 -19.93 -14.86
N PRO A 313 10.85 -19.16 -13.76
CA PRO A 313 9.99 -17.99 -13.61
C PRO A 313 10.29 -16.94 -14.68
N LYS A 314 9.26 -16.63 -15.49
CA LYS A 314 9.31 -15.57 -16.51
C LYS A 314 9.83 -14.28 -15.86
N PRO A 315 10.95 -13.69 -16.34
CA PRO A 315 11.58 -12.56 -15.68
C PRO A 315 10.64 -11.36 -15.64
N ASP A 316 10.72 -10.58 -14.54
CA ASP A 316 9.94 -9.34 -14.33
C ASP A 316 9.75 -8.57 -15.64
N PRO A 317 8.51 -8.35 -16.16
CA PRO A 317 8.30 -7.59 -17.38
C PRO A 317 9.01 -6.24 -17.35
N TYR A 318 9.67 -5.90 -18.46
CA TYR A 318 10.63 -4.81 -18.54
C TYR A 318 10.05 -3.45 -18.13
N TRP A 319 8.75 -3.24 -18.39
CA TRP A 319 8.07 -2.01 -17.97
C TRP A 319 8.14 -1.78 -16.45
N LEU A 320 7.94 -2.82 -15.62
CA LEU A 320 7.98 -2.64 -14.16
C LEU A 320 9.41 -2.65 -13.60
N GLN A 321 10.36 -3.36 -14.24
CA GLN A 321 11.78 -3.17 -13.91
C GLN A 321 12.20 -1.70 -14.12
N THR A 322 11.70 -1.08 -15.19
CA THR A 322 11.97 0.33 -15.52
C THR A 322 11.24 1.26 -14.55
N PHE A 323 10.00 0.98 -14.19
CA PHE A 323 9.23 1.77 -13.22
C PHE A 323 9.86 1.74 -11.82
N PHE A 324 10.22 0.57 -11.29
CA PHE A 324 10.91 0.50 -9.97
C PHE A 324 12.31 1.12 -9.99
N GLY A 325 12.97 1.24 -11.14
CA GLY A 325 14.21 2.01 -11.29
C GLY A 325 14.02 3.52 -11.49
N PHE A 326 12.77 3.97 -11.66
CA PHE A 326 12.37 5.38 -11.75
C PHE A 326 11.79 5.91 -10.44
N ALA A 327 11.06 5.06 -9.70
CA ALA A 327 10.34 5.37 -8.48
C ALA A 327 11.19 6.14 -7.45
N PRO A 328 10.57 6.99 -6.60
CA PRO A 328 11.31 7.77 -5.62
C PRO A 328 12.09 6.88 -4.68
N GLU A 329 13.27 7.34 -4.30
CA GLU A 329 14.13 6.63 -3.35
C GLU A 329 13.41 6.51 -2.00
N GLU A 330 12.49 7.44 -1.68
CA GLU A 330 11.60 7.38 -0.51
C GLU A 330 10.52 6.28 -0.53
N ALA A 331 10.24 5.64 -1.66
CA ALA A 331 9.29 4.52 -1.77
C ALA A 331 9.96 3.20 -2.22
N ALA A 332 11.24 3.24 -2.60
CA ALA A 332 11.99 2.08 -3.05
C ALA A 332 12.54 1.22 -1.89
N LYS A 333 12.59 1.77 -0.67
CA LYS A 333 13.20 1.15 0.50
C LYS A 333 12.18 0.38 1.35
N GLN A 334 12.43 -0.91 1.55
CA GLN A 334 11.62 -1.81 2.38
C GLN A 334 12.51 -2.35 3.52
N PRO A 335 12.06 -2.34 4.79
CA PRO A 335 12.81 -2.95 5.89
C PRO A 335 12.90 -4.47 5.70
N SER A 336 14.02 -5.06 6.12
CA SER A 336 14.23 -6.52 6.08
C SER A 336 15.04 -6.99 7.29
N TRP A 337 14.35 -7.49 8.31
CA TRP A 337 14.95 -7.85 9.61
C TRP A 337 14.97 -9.36 9.81
N GLY A 338 16.16 -9.97 9.82
CA GLY A 338 16.33 -11.40 10.05
C GLY A 338 15.45 -12.25 9.10
N HIS A 339 14.71 -13.19 9.68
CA HIS A 339 13.76 -14.02 8.93
C HIS A 339 12.38 -13.36 8.73
N CYS A 340 12.12 -12.18 9.30
CA CYS A 340 10.84 -11.47 9.27
C CYS A 340 10.56 -10.73 7.94
N GLY A 341 10.99 -11.20 6.77
CA GLY A 341 10.89 -10.46 5.50
C GLY A 341 9.50 -9.88 5.14
N ILE A 342 8.42 -10.62 5.41
CA ILE A 342 7.03 -10.20 5.20
C ILE A 342 6.50 -9.35 6.37
N LEU A 343 6.95 -9.64 7.60
CA LEU A 343 6.54 -8.93 8.83
C LEU A 343 7.28 -7.59 9.05
N SER A 344 8.48 -7.43 8.49
CA SER A 344 9.37 -6.27 8.70
C SER A 344 8.70 -4.92 8.43
N PRO A 345 7.84 -4.76 7.39
CA PRO A 345 7.12 -3.51 7.16
C PRO A 345 6.13 -3.15 8.27
N LEU A 346 5.42 -4.15 8.83
CA LEU A 346 4.55 -3.96 9.99
C LEU A 346 5.36 -3.66 11.25
N LEU A 347 6.37 -4.47 11.55
CA LEU A 347 7.24 -4.31 12.71
C LEU A 347 7.96 -2.94 12.72
N ALA A 348 8.33 -2.42 11.54
CA ALA A 348 8.87 -1.07 11.39
C ALA A 348 7.85 0.03 11.72
N ASN A 349 6.59 -0.13 11.32
CA ASN A 349 5.52 0.79 11.71
C ASN A 349 5.23 0.70 13.22
N ILE A 350 5.28 -0.47 13.84
CA ILE A 350 5.17 -0.65 15.31
C ILE A 350 6.28 0.10 16.05
N CYS A 351 7.52 0.10 15.53
CA CYS A 351 8.62 0.87 16.12
C CYS A 351 8.46 2.40 15.97
N LEU A 352 7.87 2.85 14.86
CA LEU A 352 7.71 4.28 14.54
C LEU A 352 6.38 4.87 15.06
N ASP A 353 5.46 4.05 15.56
CA ASP A 353 4.20 4.45 16.21
C ASP A 353 4.44 5.33 17.46
N GLU A 354 5.52 5.09 18.21
CA GLU A 354 5.88 5.96 19.35
C GLU A 354 6.27 7.38 18.88
N PHE A 355 6.96 7.49 17.74
CA PHE A 355 7.26 8.78 17.12
C PHE A 355 6.01 9.46 16.54
N ASP A 356 5.11 8.70 15.91
CA ASP A 356 3.84 9.24 15.42
C ASP A 356 2.99 9.82 16.56
N LYS A 357 2.87 9.09 17.68
CA LYS A 357 2.15 9.55 18.88
C LYS A 357 2.83 10.75 19.56
N TRP A 358 4.16 10.80 19.57
CA TRP A 358 4.90 11.98 20.03
C TRP A 358 4.64 13.20 19.14
N MET A 359 4.60 13.03 17.81
CA MET A 359 4.25 14.08 16.86
C MET A 359 2.81 14.57 17.03
N GLU A 360 1.85 13.68 17.29
CA GLU A 360 0.46 14.04 17.61
C GLU A 360 0.34 14.84 18.92
N GLY A 361 1.12 14.48 19.94
CA GLY A 361 1.28 15.31 21.14
C GLY A 361 1.84 16.71 20.83
N LYS A 362 2.86 16.80 19.98
CA LYS A 362 3.45 18.09 19.55
C LYS A 362 2.51 18.95 18.68
N ILE A 363 1.61 18.33 17.92
CA ILE A 363 0.56 19.06 17.18
C ILE A 363 -0.35 19.81 18.18
N LYS A 364 -0.73 19.18 19.30
CA LYS A 364 -1.54 19.82 20.34
C LYS A 364 -0.74 20.85 21.16
N GLU A 365 0.49 20.52 21.59
CA GLU A 365 1.37 21.41 22.38
C GLU A 365 1.70 22.75 21.67
N LEU A 366 1.87 22.71 20.35
CA LEU A 366 2.24 23.87 19.54
C LEU A 366 1.05 24.58 18.89
N TYR A 367 -0.18 24.11 19.12
CA TYR A 367 -1.38 24.80 18.65
C TYR A 367 -1.65 26.03 19.50
N ARG A 368 -1.84 27.19 18.85
CA ARG A 368 -2.28 28.44 19.49
C ARG A 368 -3.25 29.16 18.55
N PRO A 369 -4.58 29.10 18.79
CA PRO A 369 -5.55 29.79 17.95
C PRO A 369 -5.41 31.32 18.05
N SER A 370 -5.85 32.01 17.00
CA SER A 370 -5.91 33.48 16.97
C SER A 370 -7.22 33.94 16.34
N LYS A 371 -7.94 34.84 17.02
CA LYS A 371 -9.29 35.30 16.64
C LYS A 371 -9.34 36.06 15.29
N SER A 372 -8.20 36.38 14.71
CA SER A 372 -8.00 37.02 13.41
C SER A 372 -7.89 36.05 12.22
N ASP A 373 -7.78 34.74 12.47
CA ASP A 373 -7.41 33.73 11.46
C ASP A 373 -8.64 32.91 11.00
N VAL A 374 -9.44 33.51 10.11
CA VAL A 374 -10.76 33.03 9.61
C VAL A 374 -10.78 31.57 9.13
N ILE A 375 -9.64 30.99 8.79
CA ILE A 375 -9.50 29.62 8.23
C ILE A 375 -9.59 28.53 9.31
N TRP A 376 -9.42 28.90 10.59
CA TRP A 376 -9.31 27.95 11.72
C TRP A 376 -10.08 28.47 12.95
N THR A 377 -11.40 28.62 12.81
CA THR A 377 -12.31 29.14 13.83
C THR A 377 -12.70 28.11 14.91
N GLY A 378 -12.82 26.83 14.55
CA GLY A 378 -13.23 25.76 15.46
C GLY A 378 -12.23 25.48 16.58
N GLU A 379 -12.72 25.02 17.73
CA GLU A 379 -11.95 24.90 18.98
C GLU A 379 -10.76 23.93 18.87
N ASP A 380 -10.97 22.76 18.26
CA ASP A 380 -9.91 21.77 17.94
C ASP A 380 -8.99 22.21 16.78
N GLY A 381 -9.31 23.33 16.13
CA GLY A 381 -8.56 23.86 15.00
C GLY A 381 -8.67 22.99 13.75
N ASP A 382 -9.83 22.41 13.46
CA ASP A 382 -10.12 21.81 12.15
C ASP A 382 -10.64 22.86 11.15
N ILE A 383 -10.62 22.54 9.85
CA ILE A 383 -11.23 23.42 8.83
C ILE A 383 -12.74 23.17 8.87
N GLU A 384 -13.49 24.09 9.52
CA GLU A 384 -14.95 24.14 9.51
C GLU A 384 -15.48 24.49 8.12
N GLN A 385 -15.51 23.50 7.23
CA GLN A 385 -16.23 23.50 5.95
C GLN A 385 -15.96 24.70 5.00
N GLY A 386 -14.84 25.42 5.22
CA GLY A 386 -14.32 26.51 4.39
C GLY A 386 -14.37 26.16 2.90
N ASN A 387 -14.78 27.15 2.09
CA ASN A 387 -15.59 26.92 0.90
C ASN A 387 -14.86 26.06 -0.14
N THR A 388 -15.21 24.76 -0.20
CA THR A 388 -14.45 23.72 -0.91
C THR A 388 -14.32 23.95 -2.43
N SER A 389 -15.04 24.92 -2.99
CA SER A 389 -14.93 25.33 -4.39
C SER A 389 -13.66 26.13 -4.72
N TRP A 390 -13.05 26.81 -3.74
CA TRP A 390 -11.83 27.62 -3.90
C TRP A 390 -10.92 27.49 -2.67
N PRO A 391 -9.61 27.22 -2.82
CA PRO A 391 -8.70 27.25 -1.68
C PRO A 391 -8.58 28.70 -1.19
N GLU A 392 -9.08 28.94 0.02
CA GLU A 392 -9.27 30.27 0.60
C GLU A 392 -7.96 31.07 0.66
N PHE A 393 -8.07 32.38 0.53
CA PHE A 393 -6.91 33.26 0.42
C PHE A 393 -6.18 33.32 1.77
N VAL A 394 -5.09 32.57 1.90
CA VAL A 394 -4.25 32.56 3.10
C VAL A 394 -3.36 33.81 3.13
N PRO A 395 -3.66 34.87 3.93
CA PRO A 395 -2.75 36.01 4.06
C PRO A 395 -1.45 35.53 4.72
N THR A 396 -0.30 35.86 4.13
CA THR A 396 1.00 35.32 4.59
C THR A 396 1.46 35.88 5.94
N SER A 397 1.32 37.19 6.12
CA SER A 397 2.09 37.97 7.10
C SER A 397 1.17 38.66 8.10
N GLY A 398 1.67 38.85 9.33
CA GLY A 398 0.93 39.44 10.46
C GLY A 398 1.38 38.78 11.78
N PRO A 399 1.42 39.51 12.90
CA PRO A 399 1.83 38.95 14.19
C PRO A 399 0.79 37.99 14.78
N ASP A 400 -0.49 38.35 14.65
CA ASP A 400 -1.62 37.63 15.26
C ASP A 400 -2.22 36.65 14.26
N LYS A 401 -1.77 35.39 14.31
CA LYS A 401 -2.26 34.26 13.51
C LYS A 401 -2.18 32.95 14.25
N THR A 402 -3.04 32.01 13.88
CA THR A 402 -3.11 30.68 14.47
C THR A 402 -1.79 29.94 14.20
N ARG A 403 -1.06 29.62 15.28
CA ARG A 403 0.13 28.76 15.20
C ARG A 403 -0.32 27.32 15.19
N LYS A 404 0.22 26.55 14.25
CA LYS A 404 -0.13 25.15 14.05
C LYS A 404 1.03 24.41 13.39
N ILE A 405 1.16 23.12 13.66
CA ILE A 405 1.99 22.20 12.89
C ILE A 405 1.14 21.07 12.32
N ASP A 406 1.57 20.50 11.20
CA ASP A 406 1.00 19.26 10.65
C ASP A 406 2.12 18.30 10.23
N TYR A 407 1.79 17.01 10.13
CA TYR A 407 2.75 15.92 10.07
C TYR A 407 2.25 14.81 9.14
N ILE A 408 3.14 14.26 8.32
CA ILE A 408 2.90 13.06 7.52
C ILE A 408 4.14 12.17 7.53
N ARG A 409 3.93 10.85 7.66
CA ARG A 409 4.97 9.81 7.49
C ARG A 409 4.68 8.87 6.34
N TYR A 410 5.71 8.62 5.54
CA TYR A 410 5.74 7.57 4.53
C TYR A 410 7.00 6.72 4.73
N GLY A 411 6.85 5.61 5.45
CA GLY A 411 7.94 4.69 5.79
C GLY A 411 8.82 5.32 6.86
N GLY A 412 10.11 5.48 6.56
CA GLY A 412 11.04 6.28 7.36
C GLY A 412 11.03 7.78 7.00
N HIS A 413 10.43 8.18 5.87
CA HIS A 413 10.47 9.57 5.41
C HIS A 413 9.33 10.39 6.04
N ILE A 414 9.68 11.55 6.58
CA ILE A 414 8.76 12.43 7.30
C ILE A 414 8.70 13.82 6.66
N LEU A 415 7.52 14.42 6.71
CA LEU A 415 7.27 15.80 6.31
C LEU A 415 6.48 16.50 7.43
N ILE A 416 7.04 17.58 7.96
CA ILE A 416 6.40 18.41 8.99
C ILE A 416 6.19 19.80 8.39
N GLY A 417 4.95 20.30 8.39
CA GLY A 417 4.60 21.67 8.04
C GLY A 417 4.49 22.53 9.30
N VAL A 418 5.01 23.76 9.27
CA VAL A 418 4.97 24.72 10.39
C VAL A 418 4.38 26.06 9.94
N ARG A 419 3.29 26.48 10.61
CA ARG A 419 2.63 27.78 10.46
C ARG A 419 3.05 28.65 11.63
N GLY A 420 4.08 29.47 11.40
CA GLY A 420 4.76 30.29 12.40
C GLY A 420 6.09 30.85 11.88
N PRO A 421 6.87 31.54 12.70
CA PRO A 421 8.21 31.98 12.34
C PRO A 421 9.21 30.81 12.24
N ARG A 422 10.37 31.04 11.62
CA ARG A 422 11.45 30.04 11.49
C ARG A 422 11.97 29.54 12.85
N ALA A 423 11.83 30.34 13.90
CA ALA A 423 12.21 29.99 15.27
C ALA A 423 11.46 28.74 15.78
N ASP A 424 10.15 28.67 15.58
CA ASP A 424 9.30 27.55 16.01
C ASP A 424 9.73 26.24 15.33
N ALA A 425 10.00 26.29 14.01
CA ALA A 425 10.53 25.15 13.26
C ALA A 425 11.93 24.72 13.75
N ALA A 426 12.79 25.68 14.12
CA ALA A 426 14.12 25.39 14.67
C ALA A 426 14.06 24.80 16.09
N PHE A 427 13.08 25.22 16.90
CA PHE A 427 12.80 24.65 18.22
C PHE A 427 12.29 23.21 18.11
N LEU A 428 11.28 22.98 17.25
CA LEU A 428 10.75 21.63 16.99
C LEU A 428 11.84 20.69 16.46
N ARG A 429 12.73 21.16 15.57
CA ARG A 429 13.88 20.37 15.09
C ARG A 429 14.82 19.96 16.24
N LYS A 430 15.14 20.86 17.17
CA LYS A 430 15.97 20.53 18.35
C LYS A 430 15.31 19.46 19.22
N GLN A 431 13.99 19.55 19.45
CA GLN A 431 13.24 18.53 20.18
C GLN A 431 13.24 17.18 19.45
N LEU A 432 13.06 17.18 18.12
CA LEU A 432 13.04 15.97 17.29
C LEU A 432 14.39 15.24 17.29
N ILE A 433 15.51 15.96 17.15
CA ILE A 433 16.86 15.39 17.26
C ILE A 433 17.05 14.72 18.63
N LYS A 434 16.68 15.40 19.72
CA LYS A 434 16.76 14.84 21.08
C LYS A 434 15.90 13.58 21.24
N PHE A 435 14.69 13.56 20.67
CA PHE A 435 13.81 12.38 20.72
C PHE A 435 14.42 11.19 19.96
N CYS A 436 14.97 11.41 18.76
CA CYS A 436 15.55 10.34 17.94
C CYS A 436 16.82 9.73 18.57
N ASP A 437 17.68 10.55 19.18
CA ASP A 437 18.85 10.08 19.92
C ASP A 437 18.44 9.30 21.19
N GLN A 438 17.45 9.79 21.95
CA GLN A 438 16.99 9.14 23.18
C GLN A 438 16.22 7.83 22.94
N ARG A 439 15.36 7.74 21.92
CA ARG A 439 14.48 6.59 21.68
C ARG A 439 15.04 5.58 20.68
N TYR A 440 15.60 6.05 19.58
CA TYR A 440 16.11 5.20 18.50
C TYR A 440 17.65 5.07 18.48
N GLN A 441 18.35 5.76 19.39
CA GLN A 441 19.82 5.82 19.41
C GLN A 441 20.40 6.35 18.08
N LEU A 442 19.62 7.22 17.42
CA LEU A 442 19.88 7.75 16.09
C LEU A 442 20.29 9.22 16.19
N LYS A 443 21.58 9.48 16.04
CA LYS A 443 22.13 10.84 15.93
C LYS A 443 21.73 11.44 14.59
N LEU A 444 20.95 12.52 14.63
CA LEU A 444 20.49 13.27 13.46
C LEU A 444 21.08 14.68 13.46
N ASP A 445 21.78 15.03 12.39
CA ASP A 445 22.38 16.35 12.22
C ASP A 445 21.39 17.38 11.64
N ASN A 446 21.78 18.66 11.76
CA ASN A 446 21.03 19.78 11.18
C ASN A 446 20.86 19.70 9.65
N GLU A 447 21.68 18.90 8.95
CA GLU A 447 21.59 18.64 7.50
C GLU A 447 20.64 17.50 7.14
N GLY A 448 20.48 16.49 8.02
CA GLY A 448 19.49 15.42 7.85
C GLY A 448 18.05 15.88 8.10
N LEU A 449 17.88 17.06 8.69
CA LEU A 449 16.61 17.72 9.00
C LEU A 449 16.59 19.16 8.46
N PRO A 450 16.65 19.39 7.14
CA PRO A 450 16.66 20.73 6.56
C PRO A 450 15.33 21.45 6.81
N ILE A 451 15.42 22.73 7.24
CA ILE A 451 14.26 23.61 7.40
C ILE A 451 14.16 24.52 6.18
N GLU A 452 13.26 24.19 5.27
CA GLU A 452 13.02 24.90 4.02
C GLU A 452 11.80 25.82 4.09
N HIS A 453 11.71 26.77 3.15
CA HIS A 453 10.56 27.64 2.98
C HIS A 453 9.84 27.28 1.68
N ILE A 454 8.51 27.34 1.66
CA ILE A 454 7.65 26.92 0.55
C ILE A 454 7.94 27.61 -0.80
N THR A 455 8.62 28.77 -0.80
CA THR A 455 9.07 29.46 -2.02
C THR A 455 10.25 28.78 -2.72
N LYS A 456 11.03 27.92 -2.04
CA LYS A 456 12.11 27.14 -2.67
C LYS A 456 11.61 25.93 -3.46
N GLY A 457 10.44 25.40 -3.08
CA GLY A 457 9.87 24.16 -3.61
C GLY A 457 10.42 22.93 -2.88
N ILE A 458 9.62 22.33 -1.97
CA ILE A 458 10.06 21.18 -1.16
C ILE A 458 9.82 19.87 -1.92
N MET A 459 10.83 19.01 -2.00
CA MET A 459 10.73 17.69 -2.66
C MET A 459 10.26 16.59 -1.68
N PHE A 460 9.11 15.97 -1.95
CA PHE A 460 8.59 14.82 -1.21
C PHE A 460 7.87 13.83 -2.15
N LEU A 461 8.21 12.54 -2.09
CA LEU A 461 7.64 11.47 -2.94
C LEU A 461 7.64 11.82 -4.45
N ASP A 462 8.80 12.28 -4.97
CA ASP A 462 9.02 12.82 -6.33
C ASP A 462 8.16 14.04 -6.74
N HIS A 463 7.37 14.61 -5.83
CA HIS A 463 6.60 15.83 -6.04
C HIS A 463 7.27 17.05 -5.39
N VAL A 464 7.16 18.21 -6.03
CA VAL A 464 7.53 19.54 -5.54
C VAL A 464 6.29 20.21 -4.95
N LEU A 465 6.36 20.57 -3.68
CA LEU A 465 5.38 21.39 -2.99
C LEU A 465 5.82 22.85 -3.08
N CYS A 466 5.07 23.70 -3.78
CA CYS A 466 5.42 25.10 -3.97
C CYS A 466 4.21 26.04 -3.88
N ARG A 467 4.44 27.29 -3.46
CA ARG A 467 3.37 28.30 -3.35
C ARG A 467 3.20 29.03 -4.67
N ARG A 468 2.02 28.94 -5.28
CA ARG A 468 1.66 29.65 -6.51
C ARG A 468 0.86 30.90 -6.18
N VAL A 469 1.36 32.07 -6.58
CA VAL A 469 0.58 33.33 -6.53
C VAL A 469 -0.45 33.31 -7.68
N VAL A 470 -1.65 33.79 -7.39
CA VAL A 470 -2.78 33.93 -8.32
C VAL A 470 -3.39 35.31 -8.10
N TYR A 471 -3.83 35.96 -9.18
CA TYR A 471 -4.43 37.29 -9.13
C TYR A 471 -5.93 37.19 -9.48
N PRO A 472 -6.79 36.77 -8.53
CA PRO A 472 -8.24 36.70 -8.76
C PRO A 472 -8.83 38.11 -8.90
N THR A 473 -9.82 38.25 -9.77
CA THR A 473 -10.71 39.41 -9.73
C THR A 473 -11.82 39.11 -8.74
N LEU A 474 -11.72 39.65 -7.53
CA LEU A 474 -12.80 39.65 -6.55
C LEU A 474 -13.92 40.55 -7.08
N ARG A 475 -15.18 40.15 -6.85
CA ARG A 475 -16.37 40.94 -7.16
C ARG A 475 -17.28 40.92 -5.95
N TYR A 476 -17.62 42.10 -5.43
CA TYR A 476 -18.51 42.23 -4.28
C TYR A 476 -19.40 43.47 -4.45
N THR A 477 -20.59 43.40 -3.87
CA THR A 477 -21.54 44.52 -3.86
C THR A 477 -21.20 45.41 -2.67
N ALA A 478 -20.87 46.68 -2.93
CA ALA A 478 -20.66 47.65 -1.87
C ALA A 478 -22.00 48.09 -1.24
N THR A 479 -21.94 48.63 -0.02
CA THR A 479 -23.06 49.38 0.58
C THR A 479 -23.49 50.50 -0.38
N GLY A 480 -24.72 50.43 -0.89
CA GLY A 480 -25.19 51.25 -2.02
C GLY A 480 -25.30 50.51 -3.37
N GLY A 481 -25.24 49.18 -3.39
CA GLY A 481 -25.58 48.35 -4.57
C GLY A 481 -24.54 48.31 -5.70
N LYS A 482 -23.49 49.13 -5.62
CA LYS A 482 -22.44 49.21 -6.64
C LYS A 482 -21.54 47.98 -6.61
N ILE A 483 -21.49 47.22 -7.70
CA ILE A 483 -20.58 46.09 -7.86
C ILE A 483 -19.15 46.64 -8.04
N ILE A 484 -18.27 46.36 -7.08
CA ILE A 484 -16.84 46.65 -7.16
C ILE A 484 -16.09 45.40 -7.64
N SER A 485 -15.17 45.58 -8.58
CA SER A 485 -14.26 44.52 -9.02
C SER A 485 -12.81 44.87 -8.71
N GLU A 486 -12.19 44.14 -7.78
CA GLU A 486 -10.82 44.38 -7.30
C GLU A 486 -9.89 43.21 -7.69
N LYS A 487 -8.62 43.51 -7.98
CA LYS A 487 -7.59 42.47 -8.21
C LYS A 487 -6.93 42.08 -6.90
N GLY A 488 -7.45 41.02 -6.26
CA GLY A 488 -6.83 40.44 -5.08
C GLY A 488 -5.49 39.75 -5.40
N VAL A 489 -4.69 39.50 -4.36
CA VAL A 489 -3.47 38.68 -4.44
C VAL A 489 -3.69 37.41 -3.62
N GLY A 490 -4.14 36.35 -4.28
CA GLY A 490 -4.33 35.03 -3.69
C GLY A 490 -3.08 34.17 -3.79
N THR A 491 -2.98 33.13 -2.95
CA THR A 491 -1.92 32.13 -3.09
C THR A 491 -2.43 30.73 -2.81
N LEU A 492 -2.07 29.79 -3.67
CA LEU A 492 -2.49 28.39 -3.58
C LEU A 492 -1.26 27.49 -3.33
N LEU A 493 -1.46 26.40 -2.61
CA LEU A 493 -0.50 25.29 -2.62
C LEU A 493 -0.59 24.58 -3.98
N SER A 494 0.52 24.59 -4.70
CA SER A 494 0.67 23.88 -5.97
C SER A 494 1.56 22.66 -5.74
N VAL A 495 1.15 21.53 -6.32
CA VAL A 495 1.89 20.28 -6.25
C VAL A 495 2.25 19.88 -7.67
N THR A 496 3.55 19.85 -7.98
CA THR A 496 4.07 19.62 -9.34
C THR A 496 5.11 18.51 -9.34
N ALA A 497 5.39 17.89 -10.48
CA ALA A 497 6.49 16.92 -10.60
C ALA A 497 7.77 17.60 -11.10
N SER A 498 8.92 17.24 -10.53
CA SER A 498 10.21 17.85 -10.88
C SER A 498 10.77 17.28 -12.19
N LEU A 499 10.73 18.08 -13.26
CA LEU A 499 11.32 17.72 -14.56
C LEU A 499 12.84 17.42 -14.45
N ARG A 500 13.56 18.14 -13.57
CA ARG A 500 15.00 17.91 -13.32
C ARG A 500 15.25 16.52 -12.71
N GLN A 501 14.43 16.12 -11.74
CA GLN A 501 14.48 14.78 -11.13
C GLN A 501 14.09 13.69 -12.15
N CYS A 502 13.05 13.92 -12.95
CA CYS A 502 12.68 13.00 -14.04
C CYS A 502 13.84 12.76 -15.01
N ILE A 503 14.55 13.82 -15.41
CA ILE A 503 15.75 13.72 -16.27
C ILE A 503 16.85 12.89 -15.58
N LYS A 504 17.10 13.09 -14.27
CA LYS A 504 18.05 12.29 -13.48
C LYS A 504 17.69 10.80 -13.50
N GLN A 505 16.42 10.45 -13.28
CA GLN A 505 15.97 9.04 -13.29
C GLN A 505 16.04 8.42 -14.71
N PHE A 506 15.64 9.14 -15.77
CA PHE A 506 15.79 8.62 -17.14
C PHE A 506 17.27 8.48 -17.58
N ARG A 507 18.19 9.28 -17.03
CA ARG A 507 19.65 9.05 -17.17
C ARG A 507 20.11 7.81 -16.39
N LYS A 508 19.68 7.62 -15.14
CA LYS A 508 19.92 6.42 -14.31
C LYS A 508 19.46 5.12 -15.00
N LEU A 509 18.36 5.20 -15.77
CA LEU A 509 17.79 4.12 -16.59
C LEU A 509 18.38 4.01 -18.01
N ALA A 510 19.39 4.82 -18.36
CA ALA A 510 20.04 4.86 -19.70
C ALA A 510 19.10 5.17 -20.89
N PHE A 511 17.97 5.84 -20.66
CA PHE A 511 17.06 6.32 -21.72
C PHE A 511 17.45 7.70 -22.27
N LEU A 512 18.39 8.41 -21.63
CA LEU A 512 18.84 9.75 -22.03
C LEU A 512 20.38 9.83 -22.10
N LYS A 513 20.88 10.70 -22.99
CA LYS A 513 22.28 11.15 -23.05
C LYS A 513 22.31 12.66 -23.25
N GLY A 514 23.38 13.31 -22.77
CA GLY A 514 23.58 14.76 -22.83
C GLY A 514 23.22 15.44 -21.51
N ASP A 515 24.05 16.38 -21.08
CA ASP A 515 23.92 17.07 -19.79
C ASP A 515 23.00 18.30 -19.85
N ARG A 516 23.07 19.05 -20.95
CA ARG A 516 22.20 20.20 -21.25
C ARG A 516 20.89 19.74 -21.89
N ASP A 517 20.97 19.10 -23.06
CA ASP A 517 19.81 18.65 -23.82
C ASP A 517 19.52 17.14 -23.64
N PRO A 518 18.25 16.74 -23.40
CA PRO A 518 17.88 15.34 -23.20
C PRO A 518 17.64 14.60 -24.54
N ASP A 519 18.70 14.03 -25.13
CA ASP A 519 18.57 13.18 -26.33
C ASP A 519 18.20 11.71 -25.98
N PRO A 520 17.05 11.18 -26.44
CA PRO A 520 16.62 9.82 -26.11
C PRO A 520 17.54 8.75 -26.68
N GLN A 521 17.91 7.74 -25.88
CA GLN A 521 18.78 6.63 -26.30
C GLN A 521 17.97 5.38 -26.69
N PRO A 522 18.42 4.57 -27.67
CA PRO A 522 17.73 3.35 -28.09
C PRO A 522 17.68 2.28 -26.98
N CYS A 523 16.49 1.76 -26.68
CA CYS A 523 16.28 0.70 -25.69
C CYS A 523 16.75 -0.68 -26.20
N PHE A 524 18.06 -0.87 -26.40
CA PHE A 524 18.62 -2.11 -26.95
C PHE A 524 18.32 -3.37 -26.12
N ARG A 525 17.95 -3.23 -24.83
CA ARG A 525 17.47 -4.36 -24.01
C ARG A 525 16.24 -5.06 -24.62
N MET A 526 15.46 -4.37 -25.45
CA MET A 526 14.29 -4.92 -26.16
C MET A 526 14.55 -5.21 -27.66
N PHE A 527 15.78 -5.12 -28.16
CA PHE A 527 16.09 -5.21 -29.60
C PHE A 527 15.55 -6.47 -30.30
N HIS A 528 15.47 -7.60 -29.58
CA HIS A 528 14.98 -8.87 -30.10
C HIS A 528 13.47 -9.10 -29.93
N ALA A 529 12.73 -8.20 -29.29
CA ALA A 529 11.29 -8.34 -29.10
C ALA A 529 10.50 -7.92 -30.37
N THR A 530 9.23 -8.36 -30.47
CA THR A 530 8.32 -7.94 -31.55
C THR A 530 7.93 -6.46 -31.39
N GLN A 531 7.47 -5.81 -32.47
CA GLN A 531 7.03 -4.41 -32.40
C GLN A 531 5.82 -4.26 -31.46
N ALA A 532 4.85 -5.18 -31.54
CA ALA A 532 3.67 -5.21 -30.68
C ALA A 532 4.05 -5.34 -29.19
N HIS A 533 4.81 -6.38 -28.80
CA HIS A 533 5.27 -6.57 -27.43
C HIS A 533 6.07 -5.36 -26.92
N THR A 534 6.92 -4.78 -27.76
CA THR A 534 7.74 -3.61 -27.39
C THR A 534 6.89 -2.35 -27.18
N ASN A 535 5.90 -2.12 -28.03
CA ASN A 535 4.94 -1.02 -27.84
C ASN A 535 4.07 -1.27 -26.60
N ALA A 536 3.55 -2.48 -26.38
CA ALA A 536 2.69 -2.83 -25.25
C ALA A 536 3.40 -2.65 -23.88
N GLN A 537 4.66 -3.10 -23.76
CA GLN A 537 5.47 -2.86 -22.56
C GLN A 537 5.65 -1.35 -22.31
N MET A 538 5.92 -0.56 -23.37
CA MET A 538 6.10 0.88 -23.24
C MET A 538 4.79 1.65 -23.01
N ASN A 539 3.65 1.16 -23.52
CA ASN A 539 2.32 1.66 -23.19
C ASN A 539 2.01 1.44 -21.71
N LYS A 540 2.28 0.25 -21.17
CA LYS A 540 2.09 -0.03 -19.74
C LYS A 540 2.98 0.87 -18.86
N LEU A 541 4.24 1.06 -19.23
CA LEU A 541 5.15 2.01 -18.56
C LEU A 541 4.58 3.45 -18.60
N LEU A 542 4.13 3.92 -19.75
CA LEU A 542 3.54 5.26 -19.90
C LEU A 542 2.26 5.41 -19.06
N ALA A 543 1.35 4.43 -19.08
CA ALA A 543 0.13 4.46 -18.28
C ALA A 543 0.42 4.49 -16.78
N THR A 544 1.37 3.69 -16.28
CA THR A 544 1.78 3.74 -14.86
C THR A 544 2.40 5.09 -14.49
N MET A 545 3.19 5.72 -15.39
CA MET A 545 3.71 7.07 -15.15
C MET A 545 2.64 8.16 -15.20
N VAL A 546 1.63 8.01 -16.07
CA VAL A 546 0.47 8.91 -16.15
C VAL A 546 -0.33 8.88 -14.87
N GLU A 547 -0.52 7.69 -14.29
CA GLU A 547 -1.25 7.53 -13.02
C GLU A 547 -0.40 7.94 -11.82
N TRP A 548 0.91 7.66 -11.80
CA TRP A 548 1.80 8.11 -10.73
C TRP A 548 1.74 9.63 -10.52
N TYR A 549 1.72 10.42 -11.60
CA TYR A 549 1.60 11.89 -11.54
C TYR A 549 0.16 12.42 -11.71
N ARG A 550 -0.85 11.65 -11.31
CA ARG A 550 -2.29 12.02 -11.39
C ARG A 550 -2.63 13.34 -10.71
N TYR A 551 -2.02 13.60 -9.55
CA TYR A 551 -2.30 14.75 -8.69
C TYR A 551 -1.32 15.93 -8.89
N ALA A 552 -0.51 15.92 -9.95
CA ALA A 552 0.46 16.98 -10.24
C ALA A 552 -0.11 18.05 -11.21
N ASP A 553 -0.06 19.33 -10.85
CA ASP A 553 -0.60 20.45 -11.64
C ASP A 553 0.09 20.61 -13.02
N ASN A 554 1.28 20.03 -13.19
CA ASN A 554 2.04 20.00 -14.45
C ASN A 554 2.00 18.65 -15.19
N ARG A 555 1.10 17.72 -14.81
CA ARG A 555 0.93 16.35 -15.40
C ARG A 555 1.06 16.35 -16.92
N LYS A 556 0.31 17.21 -17.61
CA LYS A 556 0.30 17.35 -19.08
C LYS A 556 1.69 17.62 -19.69
N LYS A 557 2.53 18.45 -19.05
CA LYS A 557 3.90 18.74 -19.52
C LYS A 557 4.84 17.55 -19.30
N ILE A 558 4.73 16.92 -18.13
CA ILE A 558 5.61 15.82 -17.69
C ILE A 558 5.34 14.54 -18.48
N VAL A 559 4.07 14.17 -18.67
CA VAL A 559 3.69 13.01 -19.49
C VAL A 559 4.08 13.20 -20.96
N ASN A 560 3.89 14.40 -21.52
CA ASN A 560 4.31 14.69 -22.90
C ASN A 560 5.84 14.56 -23.07
N PHE A 561 6.62 14.95 -22.04
CA PHE A 561 8.07 14.72 -22.00
C PHE A 561 8.43 13.22 -21.93
N PHE A 562 7.72 12.42 -21.13
CA PHE A 562 7.95 10.96 -21.07
C PHE A 562 7.59 10.27 -22.39
N SER A 563 6.46 10.63 -22.99
CA SER A 563 6.07 10.15 -24.32
C SER A 563 7.09 10.57 -25.38
N TYR A 564 7.69 11.76 -25.28
CA TYR A 564 8.81 12.16 -26.14
C TYR A 564 10.04 11.27 -25.98
N ILE A 565 10.49 10.98 -24.76
CA ILE A 565 11.63 10.09 -24.50
C ILE A 565 11.35 8.69 -25.05
N ILE A 566 10.25 8.07 -24.64
CA ILE A 566 9.94 6.68 -24.96
C ILE A 566 9.72 6.48 -26.47
N ARG A 567 8.97 7.37 -27.12
CA ARG A 567 8.78 7.38 -28.58
C ARG A 567 10.07 7.71 -29.34
N GLY A 568 10.99 8.49 -28.76
CA GLY A 568 12.31 8.76 -29.33
C GLY A 568 13.25 7.55 -29.24
N SER A 569 13.27 6.91 -28.07
CA SER A 569 14.00 5.68 -27.77
C SER A 569 13.58 4.54 -28.69
N LEU A 570 12.27 4.29 -28.80
CA LEU A 570 11.72 3.26 -29.69
C LEU A 570 11.95 3.59 -31.17
N ALA A 571 11.87 4.85 -31.60
CA ALA A 571 12.20 5.20 -32.98
C ALA A 571 13.68 4.97 -33.32
N LYS A 572 14.61 5.18 -32.38
CA LYS A 572 16.02 4.81 -32.57
C LYS A 572 16.23 3.29 -32.50
N LEU A 573 15.48 2.57 -31.66
CA LEU A 573 15.51 1.11 -31.59
C LEU A 573 15.06 0.47 -32.91
N TYR A 574 13.90 0.89 -33.43
CA TYR A 574 13.36 0.40 -34.70
C TYR A 574 14.19 0.88 -35.91
N ALA A 575 14.83 2.05 -35.83
CA ALA A 575 15.81 2.48 -36.84
C ALA A 575 16.97 1.48 -36.95
N ALA A 576 17.56 1.08 -35.82
CA ALA A 576 18.61 0.07 -35.79
C ALA A 576 18.11 -1.32 -36.22
N LYS A 577 16.96 -1.77 -35.69
CA LYS A 577 16.41 -3.12 -35.93
C LYS A 577 16.06 -3.35 -37.41
N TYR A 578 15.28 -2.44 -38.00
CA TYR A 578 14.80 -2.54 -39.39
C TYR A 578 15.76 -1.90 -40.42
N LYS A 579 17.01 -1.61 -40.02
CA LYS A 579 18.07 -1.01 -40.86
C LYS A 579 17.65 0.32 -41.54
N LEU A 580 16.82 1.12 -40.86
CA LEU A 580 16.34 2.41 -41.35
C LEU A 580 17.26 3.55 -40.88
N ARG A 581 17.89 4.27 -41.82
CA ARG A 581 18.94 5.28 -41.54
C ARG A 581 18.55 6.46 -40.63
N SER A 582 17.27 6.67 -40.28
CA SER A 582 16.87 7.80 -39.41
C SER A 582 15.53 7.61 -38.69
N ARG A 583 15.36 8.29 -37.54
CA ARG A 583 14.09 8.35 -36.79
C ARG A 583 12.93 8.90 -37.63
N ALA A 584 13.21 9.83 -38.56
CA ALA A 584 12.20 10.39 -39.45
C ALA A 584 11.66 9.34 -40.44
N LYS A 585 12.53 8.45 -40.95
CA LYS A 585 12.09 7.35 -41.82
C LYS A 585 11.24 6.32 -41.07
N VAL A 586 11.53 6.08 -39.79
CA VAL A 586 10.69 5.26 -38.91
C VAL A 586 9.30 5.89 -38.75
N TYR A 587 9.21 7.18 -38.41
CA TYR A 587 7.90 7.86 -38.29
C TYR A 587 7.13 7.98 -39.61
N LYS A 588 7.79 7.99 -40.79
CA LYS A 588 7.11 7.95 -42.09
C LYS A 588 6.44 6.59 -42.37
N ILE A 589 6.96 5.49 -41.80
CA ILE A 589 6.43 4.13 -41.97
C ILE A 589 5.48 3.76 -40.82
N GLY A 590 5.97 3.75 -39.59
CA GLY A 590 5.22 3.39 -38.38
C GLY A 590 4.17 4.43 -37.94
N SER A 591 4.09 5.57 -38.62
CA SER A 591 3.41 6.80 -38.20
C SER A 591 3.99 7.42 -36.92
N ARG A 592 3.46 8.59 -36.51
CA ARG A 592 3.94 9.34 -35.33
C ARG A 592 3.80 8.58 -34.01
N ASN A 593 2.86 7.63 -33.89
CA ASN A 593 2.69 6.81 -32.68
C ASN A 593 3.36 5.44 -32.75
N LEU A 594 4.07 5.10 -33.84
CA LEU A 594 4.69 3.77 -34.05
C LEU A 594 3.70 2.58 -34.07
N GLY A 595 2.41 2.84 -34.28
CA GLY A 595 1.33 1.83 -34.35
C GLY A 595 1.20 1.11 -35.69
N ARG A 596 1.78 1.61 -36.78
CA ARG A 596 1.79 0.87 -38.05
C ARG A 596 2.95 -0.14 -38.06
N PRO A 597 2.76 -1.38 -38.52
CA PRO A 597 3.82 -2.39 -38.57
C PRO A 597 4.93 -1.95 -39.53
N ILE A 598 6.18 -2.01 -39.05
CA ILE A 598 7.37 -1.64 -39.83
C ILE A 598 7.87 -2.91 -40.53
N LYS A 599 7.63 -3.01 -41.85
CA LYS A 599 8.10 -4.14 -42.66
C LYS A 599 9.63 -4.17 -42.76
N ASP A 600 10.20 -5.36 -42.62
CA ASP A 600 11.58 -5.65 -43.02
C ASP A 600 11.76 -5.59 -44.54
N LYS A 601 13.00 -5.33 -44.97
CA LYS A 601 13.30 -4.99 -46.36
C LYS A 601 13.52 -6.23 -47.26
N LYS A 602 12.46 -6.97 -47.59
CA LYS A 602 12.24 -7.71 -48.87
C LYS A 602 10.93 -8.53 -48.81
N GLY A 603 10.14 -8.49 -49.88
CA GLY A 603 9.26 -9.60 -50.34
C GLY A 603 8.00 -9.99 -49.56
N ALA A 604 7.91 -9.79 -48.24
CA ALA A 604 6.81 -10.36 -47.44
C ALA A 604 5.42 -9.76 -47.80
N SER A 605 4.50 -10.67 -48.15
CA SER A 605 3.18 -10.44 -48.76
C SER A 605 2.08 -10.19 -47.69
N PRO A 606 0.77 -10.54 -47.82
CA PRO A 606 -0.27 -10.19 -46.83
C PRO A 606 -0.32 -11.11 -45.58
N GLU A 607 0.60 -12.06 -45.47
CA GLU A 607 0.76 -13.04 -44.38
C GLU A 607 0.54 -12.45 -42.96
N TYR A 608 1.08 -11.26 -42.66
CA TYR A 608 0.91 -10.60 -41.35
C TYR A 608 -0.57 -10.31 -41.02
N SER A 609 -1.38 -9.93 -42.00
CA SER A 609 -2.82 -9.68 -41.81
C SER A 609 -3.61 -10.98 -41.58
N GLU A 610 -3.18 -12.09 -42.18
CA GLU A 610 -3.75 -13.42 -41.91
C GLU A 610 -3.37 -13.93 -40.54
N LEU A 611 -2.09 -13.84 -40.15
CA LEU A 611 -1.62 -14.23 -38.83
C LEU A 611 -2.27 -13.42 -37.69
N LEU A 612 -2.58 -12.14 -37.92
CA LEU A 612 -3.43 -11.34 -37.04
C LEU A 612 -4.86 -11.90 -36.96
N ARG A 613 -5.48 -12.24 -38.09
CA ARG A 613 -6.85 -12.78 -38.16
C ARG A 613 -6.96 -14.18 -37.53
N MET A 614 -5.89 -14.97 -37.58
CA MET A 614 -5.75 -16.28 -36.93
C MET A 614 -5.37 -16.19 -35.44
N GLY A 615 -5.11 -14.98 -34.90
CA GLY A 615 -4.68 -14.78 -33.51
C GLY A 615 -3.26 -15.25 -33.20
N LEU A 616 -2.46 -15.61 -34.21
CA LEU A 616 -1.08 -16.11 -34.07
C LEU A 616 -0.05 -15.00 -33.81
N VAL A 617 -0.45 -13.73 -33.97
CA VAL A 617 0.41 -12.56 -33.81
C VAL A 617 -0.34 -11.44 -33.09
N ASP A 618 0.33 -10.74 -32.16
CA ASP A 618 -0.21 -9.56 -31.48
C ASP A 618 -0.42 -8.38 -32.45
N SER A 619 -1.53 -7.64 -32.30
CA SER A 619 -1.70 -6.37 -33.01
C SER A 619 -0.71 -5.30 -32.51
N VAL A 620 -0.20 -4.47 -33.42
CA VAL A 620 0.70 -3.37 -33.02
C VAL A 620 -0.14 -2.20 -32.51
N GLU A 621 -0.35 -2.15 -31.19
CA GLU A 621 -0.84 -0.94 -30.55
C GLU A 621 0.07 0.26 -30.86
N GLY A 622 -0.53 1.42 -31.10
CA GLY A 622 0.20 2.68 -31.13
C GLY A 622 0.57 3.16 -29.73
N LEU A 623 1.66 3.93 -29.62
CA LEU A 623 2.04 4.58 -28.37
C LEU A 623 0.98 5.58 -27.89
N GLN A 624 0.56 5.41 -26.64
CA GLN A 624 -0.38 6.28 -25.96
C GLN A 624 0.25 7.64 -25.60
N TYR A 625 -0.61 8.61 -25.25
CA TYR A 625 -0.21 9.95 -24.76
C TYR A 625 0.74 10.76 -25.68
N THR A 626 0.73 10.48 -27.00
CA THR A 626 1.65 11.09 -27.99
C THR A 626 1.32 12.53 -28.39
N ARG A 627 0.21 13.07 -27.89
CA ARG A 627 -0.19 14.49 -27.93
C ARG A 627 -0.61 14.92 -26.53
N MET A 628 -0.38 16.18 -26.17
CA MET A 628 -0.75 16.69 -24.84
C MET A 628 -2.26 16.67 -24.57
N SER A 629 -3.10 16.67 -25.61
CA SER A 629 -4.56 16.51 -25.53
C SER A 629 -5.02 15.09 -25.20
N LEU A 630 -4.16 14.08 -25.34
CA LEU A 630 -4.43 12.69 -24.94
C LEU A 630 -4.05 12.41 -23.49
N VAL A 631 -3.44 13.39 -22.80
CA VAL A 631 -3.09 13.28 -21.38
C VAL A 631 -4.29 13.74 -20.56
N PRO A 632 -4.84 12.91 -19.66
CA PRO A 632 -5.93 13.31 -18.79
C PRO A 632 -5.57 14.54 -17.95
N GLU A 633 -6.59 15.31 -17.57
CA GLU A 633 -6.48 16.47 -16.67
C GLU A 633 -5.79 16.09 -15.34
N THR A 634 -5.30 17.09 -14.60
CA THR A 634 -4.87 16.88 -13.21
C THR A 634 -6.10 16.62 -12.35
N ASP A 635 -6.03 15.63 -11.47
CA ASP A 635 -7.12 15.31 -10.55
C ASP A 635 -7.12 16.31 -9.38
N TYR A 636 -8.17 17.14 -9.32
CA TYR A 636 -8.40 18.12 -8.25
C TYR A 636 -9.52 17.68 -7.28
N THR A 637 -9.99 16.42 -7.33
CA THR A 637 -11.12 15.96 -6.50
C THR A 637 -10.85 16.19 -5.01
N PRO A 638 -11.77 16.88 -4.29
CA PRO A 638 -11.59 17.17 -2.87
C PRO A 638 -11.46 15.89 -2.05
N PHE A 639 -10.69 15.97 -0.97
CA PHE A 639 -10.43 14.86 -0.06
C PHE A 639 -11.19 15.14 1.24
N PRO A 640 -12.01 14.21 1.78
CA PRO A 640 -12.88 14.50 2.93
C PRO A 640 -12.08 14.73 4.22
N ASN A 641 -12.64 15.46 5.20
CA ASN A 641 -12.01 15.61 6.52
C ASN A 641 -11.95 14.22 7.20
N GLY A 642 -10.86 13.96 7.94
CA GLY A 642 -10.66 12.66 8.61
C GLY A 642 -10.71 11.43 7.68
N TRP A 643 -10.31 11.55 6.40
CA TRP A 643 -10.38 10.43 5.44
C TRP A 643 -9.73 9.15 6.01
N ARG A 644 -10.47 8.05 5.92
CA ARG A 644 -10.00 6.68 6.19
C ARG A 644 -10.14 5.81 4.93
N PRO A 645 -9.34 4.73 4.80
CA PRO A 645 -9.58 3.66 3.84
C PRO A 645 -10.99 3.08 3.93
N ASP A 646 -11.51 2.55 2.82
CA ASP A 646 -12.89 2.10 2.77
C ASP A 646 -13.16 0.84 3.62
N HIS A 647 -12.16 -0.02 3.85
CA HIS A 647 -12.30 -1.15 4.77
C HIS A 647 -12.44 -0.71 6.24
N GLU A 648 -11.73 0.33 6.67
CA GLU A 648 -11.92 0.91 8.01
C GLU A 648 -13.33 1.49 8.18
N LYS A 649 -13.88 2.12 7.13
CA LYS A 649 -15.27 2.62 7.17
C LYS A 649 -16.24 1.48 7.39
N VAL A 650 -16.11 0.38 6.62
CA VAL A 650 -16.98 -0.80 6.76
C VAL A 650 -16.89 -1.41 8.16
N PHE A 651 -15.70 -1.51 8.76
CA PHE A 651 -15.57 -1.99 10.14
C PHE A 651 -16.21 -1.02 11.16
N LEU A 652 -15.99 0.29 11.03
CA LEU A 652 -16.57 1.30 11.93
C LEU A 652 -18.09 1.44 11.77
N GLU A 653 -18.61 1.23 10.56
CA GLU A 653 -20.03 1.19 10.23
C GLU A 653 -20.69 -0.08 10.79
N TYR A 654 -20.05 -1.25 10.65
CA TYR A 654 -20.50 -2.50 11.25
C TYR A 654 -20.56 -2.39 12.79
N ILE A 655 -19.49 -1.89 13.43
CA ILE A 655 -19.45 -1.68 14.89
C ILE A 655 -20.54 -0.68 15.33
N ARG A 656 -20.83 0.35 14.52
CA ARG A 656 -21.92 1.29 14.78
C ARG A 656 -23.31 0.63 14.64
N LEU A 657 -23.48 -0.31 13.72
CA LEU A 657 -24.74 -1.05 13.52
C LEU A 657 -24.94 -2.19 14.54
N GLU A 658 -23.89 -2.62 15.23
CA GLU A 658 -23.99 -3.56 16.36
C GLU A 658 -24.40 -2.90 17.69
N ASP A 659 -24.21 -1.58 17.85
CA ASP A 659 -24.64 -0.89 19.06
C ASP A 659 -26.17 -0.84 19.13
N ARG A 660 -26.71 -1.19 20.31
CA ARG A 660 -28.16 -1.16 20.55
C ARG A 660 -28.70 0.27 20.57
N ARG A 661 -27.89 1.25 20.99
CA ARG A 661 -28.33 2.66 21.07
C ARG A 661 -28.61 3.23 19.69
N THR A 662 -27.67 3.09 18.77
CA THR A 662 -27.83 3.54 17.38
C THR A 662 -28.93 2.78 16.64
N LEU A 663 -29.11 1.48 16.90
CA LEU A 663 -30.24 0.71 16.36
C LEU A 663 -31.59 1.22 16.89
N ASP A 664 -31.70 1.52 18.18
CA ASP A 664 -32.94 2.03 18.77
C ASP A 664 -33.20 3.51 18.44
N GLU A 665 -32.15 4.32 18.20
CA GLU A 665 -32.20 5.66 17.61
C GLU A 665 -32.67 5.60 16.14
N GLN A 666 -32.11 4.70 15.32
CA GLN A 666 -32.59 4.46 13.96
C GLN A 666 -34.04 3.98 13.93
N ARG A 667 -34.44 3.12 14.86
CA ARG A 667 -35.84 2.68 15.03
C ARG A 667 -36.78 3.79 15.49
N LYS A 668 -36.29 4.79 16.21
CA LYS A 668 -37.04 6.01 16.56
C LYS A 668 -37.20 6.91 15.34
N CYS A 669 -36.09 7.28 14.68
CA CYS A 669 -36.10 8.03 13.42
C CYS A 669 -37.03 7.39 12.37
N ILE A 670 -36.97 6.06 12.17
CA ILE A 670 -37.87 5.32 11.24
C ILE A 670 -39.35 5.36 11.67
N LYS A 671 -39.66 5.56 12.97
CA LYS A 671 -41.04 5.73 13.47
C LYS A 671 -41.51 7.19 13.46
N GLU A 672 -40.58 8.14 13.60
CA GLU A 672 -40.83 9.58 13.74
C GLU A 672 -40.88 10.27 12.37
N GLU A 673 -39.97 9.93 11.45
CA GLU A 673 -39.91 10.43 10.07
C GLU A 673 -40.57 9.48 9.06
N GLY A 674 -40.73 8.20 9.41
CA GLY A 674 -41.27 7.16 8.53
C GLY A 674 -40.26 6.62 7.50
N LEU A 675 -40.66 5.56 6.78
CA LEU A 675 -39.90 5.05 5.62
C LEU A 675 -40.23 5.85 4.35
N ILE A 676 -39.77 7.09 4.29
CA ILE A 676 -39.87 7.95 3.11
C ILE A 676 -39.07 7.32 1.97
N THR A 677 -39.72 6.92 0.86
CA THR A 677 -38.97 6.41 -0.31
C THR A 677 -38.22 7.55 -1.01
N PRO A 678 -37.17 7.28 -1.81
CA PRO A 678 -36.52 8.32 -2.60
C PRO A 678 -37.48 9.10 -3.51
N GLN A 679 -38.55 8.44 -3.98
CA GLN A 679 -39.64 9.03 -4.76
C GLN A 679 -40.49 9.99 -3.92
N ASP A 680 -40.84 9.61 -2.69
CA ASP A 680 -41.60 10.46 -1.76
C ASP A 680 -40.76 11.66 -1.31
N TYR A 681 -39.47 11.46 -1.04
CA TYR A 681 -38.54 12.53 -0.66
C TYR A 681 -38.37 13.56 -1.77
N VAL A 682 -38.22 13.11 -3.04
CA VAL A 682 -38.20 14.00 -4.21
C VAL A 682 -39.55 14.70 -4.38
N SER A 683 -40.67 14.01 -4.16
CA SER A 683 -42.02 14.60 -4.24
C SER A 683 -42.24 15.67 -3.16
N MET A 684 -41.78 15.43 -1.93
CA MET A 684 -41.80 16.38 -0.83
C MET A 684 -40.89 17.59 -1.10
N LEU A 685 -39.68 17.39 -1.65
CA LEU A 685 -38.81 18.49 -2.07
C LEU A 685 -39.48 19.36 -3.16
N VAL A 686 -40.07 18.73 -4.17
CA VAL A 686 -40.80 19.44 -5.24
C VAL A 686 -42.03 20.17 -4.70
N TRP A 687 -42.77 19.56 -3.76
CA TRP A 687 -43.92 20.18 -3.11
C TRP A 687 -43.52 21.37 -2.24
N ASN A 688 -42.46 21.25 -1.44
CA ASN A 688 -41.93 22.34 -0.65
C ASN A 688 -41.39 23.47 -1.53
N TYR A 689 -40.65 23.16 -2.61
CA TYR A 689 -40.20 24.17 -3.57
C TYR A 689 -41.38 24.88 -4.25
N LYS A 690 -42.45 24.16 -4.60
CA LYS A 690 -43.70 24.74 -5.11
C LYS A 690 -44.39 25.62 -4.08
N LYS A 691 -44.46 25.22 -2.80
CA LYS A 691 -45.06 25.99 -1.71
C LYS A 691 -44.26 27.27 -1.42
N SER A 692 -42.93 27.21 -1.40
CA SER A 692 -42.05 28.37 -1.25
C SER A 692 -42.10 29.31 -2.46
N ALA A 693 -42.24 28.79 -3.68
CA ALA A 693 -42.34 29.60 -4.90
C ALA A 693 -43.67 30.37 -5.04
N VAL A 694 -44.69 30.07 -4.22
CA VAL A 694 -45.96 30.81 -4.19
C VAL A 694 -45.86 32.10 -3.36
N ILE A 695 -44.81 32.29 -2.54
CA ILE A 695 -44.57 33.54 -1.83
C ILE A 695 -43.88 34.56 -2.76
N LEU A 696 -44.62 35.02 -3.76
CA LEU A 696 -44.37 36.29 -4.44
C LEU A 696 -45.22 37.37 -3.74
N PRO A 697 -44.61 38.43 -3.17
CA PRO A 697 -45.40 39.53 -2.64
C PRO A 697 -46.13 40.25 -3.78
N PRO A 698 -47.42 40.62 -3.64
CA PRO A 698 -48.12 41.41 -4.63
C PRO A 698 -47.46 42.79 -4.74
N SER A 699 -47.27 43.27 -5.98
CA SER A 699 -46.73 44.59 -6.25
C SER A 699 -47.74 45.68 -5.93
N GLY A 700 -47.63 46.32 -4.77
CA GLY A 700 -48.47 47.45 -4.38
C GLY A 700 -48.00 48.13 -3.11
N GLU A 701 -47.50 49.36 -3.22
CA GLU A 701 -47.27 50.24 -2.07
C GLU A 701 -48.63 50.74 -1.56
N ASN A 702 -49.09 50.28 -0.37
CA ASN A 702 -49.91 51.05 0.59
C ASN A 702 -50.40 50.30 1.85
N GLU A 703 -50.31 48.97 1.97
CA GLU A 703 -50.90 48.25 3.12
C GLU A 703 -49.96 48.02 4.34
N ALA A 704 -48.78 48.65 4.37
CA ALA A 704 -47.85 48.60 5.50
C ALA A 704 -48.40 49.18 6.83
N GLN A 705 -49.58 49.82 6.79
CA GLN A 705 -50.25 50.40 7.94
C GLN A 705 -51.25 49.46 8.63
N LYS A 706 -51.76 48.42 7.94
CA LYS A 706 -52.80 47.51 8.48
C LYS A 706 -52.24 46.33 9.25
N ALA A 707 -51.15 45.72 8.76
CA ALA A 707 -50.52 44.53 9.33
C ALA A 707 -49.77 44.77 10.67
N LYS A 708 -50.14 45.81 11.42
CA LYS A 708 -49.64 46.09 12.78
C LYS A 708 -50.71 45.93 13.86
N ASP A 709 -51.98 46.10 13.52
CA ASP A 709 -53.07 46.01 14.49
C ASP A 709 -53.55 44.56 14.69
N GLU A 710 -53.38 43.69 13.68
CA GLU A 710 -53.72 42.25 13.76
C GLU A 710 -52.70 41.41 14.56
N ILE A 711 -51.51 41.94 14.86
CA ILE A 711 -50.43 41.21 15.57
C ILE A 711 -50.56 41.34 17.11
N LEU A 712 -51.60 42.02 17.61
CA LEU A 712 -51.86 42.24 19.05
C LEU A 712 -53.19 41.63 19.51
N GLY A 713 -53.76 40.67 18.76
CA GLY A 713 -55.13 40.18 18.97
C GLY A 713 -55.32 38.66 19.23
N GLU A 714 -54.28 37.83 19.17
CA GLU A 714 -54.42 36.35 19.22
C GLU A 714 -53.54 35.68 20.30
N ASP A 715 -53.65 36.14 21.56
CA ASP A 715 -52.96 35.54 22.73
C ASP A 715 -53.92 34.84 23.73
N GLU A 716 -55.20 34.63 23.38
CA GLU A 716 -56.23 34.00 24.25
C GLU A 716 -57.11 32.91 23.58
N GLU A 717 -56.58 32.02 22.74
CA GLU A 717 -57.34 30.79 22.38
C GLU A 717 -56.46 29.59 21.98
N ASN A 718 -55.98 28.82 22.97
CA ASN A 718 -55.43 27.45 22.76
C ASN A 718 -55.46 26.55 24.02
N GLY A 719 -56.45 26.78 24.90
CA GLY A 719 -56.87 25.77 25.87
C GLY A 719 -57.91 24.83 25.24
N ILE A 720 -58.01 23.59 25.73
CA ILE A 720 -59.06 22.61 25.37
C ILE A 720 -58.96 22.00 23.95
N VAL A 721 -57.97 21.12 23.74
CA VAL A 721 -58.23 19.81 23.07
C VAL A 721 -57.36 18.73 23.73
N LEU A 722 -57.87 18.04 24.75
CA LEU A 722 -57.15 16.94 25.43
C LEU A 722 -58.07 15.74 25.75
N GLN A 723 -59.05 15.45 24.89
CA GLN A 723 -59.96 14.30 25.01
C GLN A 723 -60.63 13.95 23.66
N ALA A 724 -60.02 13.06 22.86
CA ALA A 724 -60.67 12.36 21.72
C ALA A 724 -59.73 11.30 21.07
N ALA A 725 -59.28 10.28 21.81
CA ALA A 725 -58.44 9.20 21.26
C ALA A 725 -58.66 7.84 21.97
N GLN A 726 -59.93 7.45 22.16
CA GLN A 726 -60.32 6.09 22.55
C GLN A 726 -61.50 5.62 21.70
N MET A 727 -61.20 5.05 20.54
CA MET A 727 -61.95 3.98 19.86
C MET A 727 -61.07 3.34 18.79
#